data_AF-A0A7Y8GP18-F1
#
_entry.id   AF-A0A7Y8GP18-F1
#
_cell.length_a   1.000
_cell.length_b   1.000
_cell.length_c   1.000
_cell.angle_alpha   90.00
_cell.angle_beta   90.00
_cell.angle_gamma   90.00
#
_symmetry.space_group_name_H-M   'P 1'
#
loop_
_entity.id
_entity.type
_entity.pdbx_description
1 polymer ?
#
loop_
_entity_poly.entity_id
_entity_poly.type
_entity_poly.pdbx_seq_one_letter_code
_entity_poly.pdbx_strand_id
1 'polypeptide(L)'
;MRALSGLVALCCGLLLSFQADAQRPSSPPPEAAPTRVDTVARLTADDAATWLDGFMPYAIARGDIAGAVVTVVKDGQILVRRGYGVSDVEKQTPVDPDRTLFRMASVSKLMTWTAVMQLVEAGKLDLDADINQYLDFKVPERGLPITLRQLMTHTGGFEANIKYMWTSEAVAEAGDIALGPYLKRRVPAQIFAPGTVPAYSNYGTSLAGYIVERVSGRPFAEYVEQHIFVPLQMQHASFRQPLPPALRALVSKGYALGSGKPRDFEVTPSAPAGALSATGSDMARFMIAHLSAAGGHDTAILKAATSQLMLTPQTRFAPPLNTMALGFYEIDVNGQRVVSHAGDTYSFHSQLFLFRDHDVGLFVSLNSAGANGITGPIRRELLENFADRYFPAAAPAAAPPVDAALARQQARLLAAPSYLDARRAETGIGRTGILTQTRLEALDDGSLRLPRMKQPNGQPTTFKPIAPWLWQASNSELRLAAIVKDGAPVGFAVDSSSPFNVFLRAEGYRSALWLKPALTGAVAVLALSALAWPIAAFVRRRHGRVLGWPRRTLLAYRLSRFACWFMLLVPAAAMAVMTWASADFARLDDRLDPAVIGLGIATVIAIVGGIGSTAWNLVETVRAGRGWLARLWAALLLIAACVLAYALVLMGLADFALNY
;
A
#
# COMPACT_ATOMS: atom_id res chain seq x y z
N MET A 1 -25.21 -16.26 29.48
CA MET A 1 -24.43 -17.39 28.93
C MET A 1 -24.60 -17.43 27.42
N ARG A 2 -23.71 -16.74 26.69
CA ARG A 2 -23.43 -16.75 25.23
C ARG A 2 -22.63 -15.47 24.95
N ALA A 3 -21.46 -15.40 25.59
CA ALA A 3 -20.45 -14.35 25.47
C ALA A 3 -19.19 -14.83 26.23
N LEU A 4 -18.70 -16.03 25.91
CA LEU A 4 -17.46 -16.58 26.48
C LEU A 4 -16.99 -17.80 25.65
N SER A 5 -16.73 -17.63 24.36
CA SER A 5 -16.33 -18.74 23.47
C SER A 5 -15.28 -18.38 22.41
N GLY A 6 -14.62 -17.21 22.52
CA GLY A 6 -13.70 -16.71 21.49
C GLY A 6 -12.23 -16.65 21.89
N LEU A 7 -11.82 -17.30 22.98
CA LEU A 7 -10.51 -17.03 23.60
C LEU A 7 -9.81 -18.28 24.18
N VAL A 8 -9.89 -19.44 23.50
CA VAL A 8 -9.08 -20.65 23.82
C VAL A 8 -8.62 -21.48 22.60
N ALA A 9 -9.11 -21.25 21.38
CA ALA A 9 -8.70 -22.05 20.21
C ALA A 9 -7.52 -21.44 19.43
N LEU A 10 -6.35 -21.32 20.07
CA LEU A 10 -5.09 -21.05 19.35
C LEU A 10 -3.89 -21.67 20.08
N CYS A 11 -3.93 -22.98 20.28
CA CYS A 11 -2.77 -23.82 20.60
C CYS A 11 -3.04 -25.25 20.13
N CYS A 12 -2.08 -25.81 19.40
CA CYS A 12 -1.99 -27.19 18.87
C CYS A 12 -2.68 -27.46 17.53
N GLY A 13 -1.86 -27.58 16.48
CA GLY A 13 -2.25 -28.09 15.17
C GLY A 13 -1.16 -27.95 14.11
N LEU A 14 0.06 -28.44 14.40
CA LEU A 14 1.09 -28.64 13.39
C LEU A 14 1.46 -30.13 13.38
N LEU A 15 1.41 -30.69 12.16
CA LEU A 15 2.03 -31.91 11.67
C LEU A 15 1.32 -33.24 11.98
N LEU A 16 0.72 -33.81 10.93
CA LEU A 16 1.11 -35.12 10.40
C LEU A 16 0.68 -35.22 8.93
N SER A 17 1.70 -35.38 8.09
CA SER A 17 1.59 -35.77 6.69
C SER A 17 1.04 -37.19 6.60
N PHE A 18 0.01 -37.41 5.79
CA PHE A 18 -0.25 -38.72 5.19
C PHE A 18 -0.44 -38.53 3.69
N GLN A 19 0.35 -39.30 2.94
CA GLN A 19 0.25 -39.49 1.51
C GLN A 19 -1.11 -40.13 1.19
N ALA A 20 -1.79 -39.58 0.20
CA ALA A 20 -2.74 -40.32 -0.61
C ALA A 20 -2.34 -40.09 -2.07
N ASP A 21 -1.92 -41.16 -2.75
CA ASP A 21 -1.80 -41.21 -4.20
C ASP A 21 -3.19 -40.90 -4.79
N ALA A 22 -3.36 -39.67 -5.28
CA ALA A 22 -4.46 -39.32 -6.14
C ALA A 22 -3.98 -39.50 -7.58
N GLN A 23 -4.52 -40.50 -8.27
CA GLN A 23 -4.36 -40.72 -9.69
C GLN A 23 -4.52 -39.40 -10.46
N ARG A 24 -3.52 -39.09 -11.29
CA ARG A 24 -3.55 -37.98 -12.23
C ARG A 24 -4.83 -38.08 -13.08
N PRO A 25 -5.73 -37.09 -13.06
CA PRO A 25 -6.68 -36.96 -14.16
C PRO A 25 -5.86 -36.65 -15.42
N SER A 26 -6.07 -37.43 -16.47
CA SER A 26 -5.51 -37.19 -17.80
C SER A 26 -5.85 -35.77 -18.25
N SER A 27 -4.84 -35.00 -18.62
CA SER A 27 -5.00 -33.68 -19.23
C SER A 27 -6.02 -33.76 -20.37
N PRO A 28 -7.04 -32.89 -20.43
CA PRO A 28 -7.81 -32.74 -21.65
C PRO A 28 -6.87 -32.32 -22.79
N PRO A 29 -7.12 -32.74 -24.04
CA PRO A 29 -6.30 -32.34 -25.18
C PRO A 29 -6.26 -30.80 -25.26
N PRO A 30 -5.13 -30.22 -25.71
CA PRO A 30 -4.98 -28.78 -25.80
C PRO A 30 -6.12 -28.20 -26.64
N GLU A 31 -6.89 -27.32 -26.01
CA GLU A 31 -7.87 -26.49 -26.71
C GLU A 31 -7.10 -25.71 -27.78
N ALA A 32 -7.58 -25.83 -29.03
CA ALA A 32 -6.95 -25.17 -30.17
C ALA A 32 -6.84 -23.67 -29.85
N ALA A 33 -5.63 -23.13 -30.00
CA ALA A 33 -5.39 -21.69 -29.84
C ALA A 33 -6.43 -20.93 -30.69
N PRO A 34 -7.12 -19.93 -30.14
CA PRO A 34 -8.07 -19.15 -30.93
C PRO A 34 -7.32 -18.57 -32.13
N THR A 35 -7.88 -18.81 -33.31
CA THR A 35 -7.43 -18.25 -34.58
C THR A 35 -7.30 -16.73 -34.42
N ARG A 36 -6.06 -16.25 -34.49
CA ARG A 36 -5.71 -14.83 -34.42
C ARG A 36 -6.47 -14.12 -35.53
N VAL A 37 -7.36 -13.20 -35.18
CA VAL A 37 -7.96 -12.29 -36.16
C VAL A 37 -6.84 -11.35 -36.59
N ASP A 38 -6.35 -11.51 -37.82
CA ASP A 38 -5.21 -10.79 -38.40
C ASP A 38 -5.48 -9.30 -38.70
N THR A 39 -6.57 -8.73 -38.18
CA THR A 39 -6.88 -7.31 -38.33
C THR A 39 -6.88 -6.62 -36.97
N VAL A 40 -5.90 -5.71 -36.77
CA VAL A 40 -5.89 -4.78 -35.64
C VAL A 40 -7.17 -3.96 -35.70
N ALA A 41 -7.95 -3.95 -34.61
CA ALA A 41 -9.19 -3.19 -34.58
C ALA A 41 -8.88 -1.70 -34.65
N ARG A 42 -9.66 -0.95 -35.42
CA ARG A 42 -9.53 0.50 -35.46
C ARG A 42 -10.23 1.09 -34.23
N LEU A 43 -9.55 1.95 -33.48
CA LEU A 43 -10.15 2.69 -32.38
C LEU A 43 -11.15 3.73 -32.89
N THR A 44 -12.41 3.33 -33.01
CA THR A 44 -13.56 4.19 -33.33
C THR A 44 -14.52 4.25 -32.14
N ALA A 45 -15.41 5.25 -32.12
CA ALA A 45 -16.38 5.41 -31.02
C ALA A 45 -17.28 4.18 -30.87
N ASP A 46 -17.85 3.68 -31.97
CA ASP A 46 -18.76 2.53 -31.98
C ASP A 46 -18.06 1.24 -31.53
N ASP A 47 -16.83 1.01 -32.01
CA ASP A 47 -16.06 -0.17 -31.64
C ASP A 47 -15.69 -0.17 -30.15
N ALA A 48 -15.14 0.94 -29.65
CA ALA A 48 -14.75 1.08 -28.25
C ALA A 48 -15.96 1.01 -27.31
N ALA A 49 -17.08 1.65 -27.68
CA ALA A 49 -18.31 1.57 -26.90
C ALA A 49 -18.84 0.14 -26.84
N THR A 50 -18.93 -0.56 -27.98
CA THR A 50 -19.43 -1.94 -28.04
C THR A 50 -18.56 -2.89 -27.22
N TRP A 51 -17.23 -2.75 -27.31
CA TRP A 51 -16.31 -3.56 -26.53
C TRP A 51 -16.45 -3.29 -25.02
N LEU A 52 -16.52 -2.02 -24.60
CA LEU A 52 -16.73 -1.66 -23.20
C LEU A 52 -18.09 -2.14 -22.67
N ASP A 53 -19.15 -2.08 -23.49
CA ASP A 53 -20.49 -2.54 -23.15
C ASP A 53 -20.56 -4.06 -22.96
N GLY A 54 -19.59 -4.82 -23.51
CA GLY A 54 -19.39 -6.24 -23.18
C GLY A 54 -18.52 -6.46 -21.94
N PHE A 55 -17.38 -5.77 -21.84
CA PHE A 55 -16.41 -5.99 -20.77
C PHE A 55 -16.88 -5.51 -19.39
N MET A 56 -17.44 -4.29 -19.32
CA MET A 56 -17.71 -3.63 -18.03
C MET A 56 -18.84 -4.29 -17.24
N PRO A 57 -20.00 -4.67 -17.82
CA PRO A 57 -21.04 -5.39 -17.08
C PRO A 57 -20.54 -6.73 -16.51
N TYR A 58 -19.74 -7.48 -17.28
CA TYR A 58 -19.10 -8.70 -16.80
C TYR A 58 -18.17 -8.43 -15.63
N ALA A 59 -17.29 -7.42 -15.76
CA ALA A 59 -16.33 -7.07 -14.71
C ALA A 59 -17.02 -6.61 -13.41
N ILE A 60 -18.08 -5.81 -13.52
CA ILE A 60 -18.89 -5.33 -12.40
C ILE A 60 -19.58 -6.50 -11.69
N ALA A 61 -20.23 -7.39 -12.44
CA ALA A 61 -20.93 -8.54 -11.89
C ALA A 61 -19.97 -9.50 -11.17
N ARG A 62 -18.83 -9.85 -11.81
CA ARG A 62 -17.82 -10.74 -11.19
C ARG A 62 -17.23 -10.14 -9.92
N GLY A 63 -17.13 -8.82 -9.88
CA GLY A 63 -16.45 -8.10 -8.81
C GLY A 63 -17.35 -7.72 -7.65
N ASP A 64 -18.67 -7.91 -7.75
CA ASP A 64 -19.65 -7.33 -6.84
C ASP A 64 -19.39 -5.82 -6.64
N ILE A 65 -19.40 -5.09 -7.76
CA ILE A 65 -19.20 -3.64 -7.83
C ILE A 65 -20.56 -2.99 -8.11
N ALA A 66 -20.86 -1.84 -7.48
CA ALA A 66 -22.12 -1.13 -7.70
C ALA A 66 -22.15 -0.43 -9.07
N GLY A 67 -21.10 0.30 -9.41
CA GLY A 67 -21.03 1.08 -10.64
C GLY A 67 -19.62 1.54 -11.02
N ALA A 68 -19.51 1.98 -12.26
CA ALA A 68 -18.27 2.43 -12.87
C ALA A 68 -18.51 3.57 -13.86
N VAL A 69 -17.51 4.43 -14.03
CA VAL A 69 -17.43 5.35 -15.16
C VAL A 69 -16.17 5.03 -15.97
N VAL A 70 -16.30 5.00 -17.30
CA VAL A 70 -15.19 4.79 -18.24
C VAL A 70 -15.22 5.88 -19.29
N THR A 71 -14.06 6.41 -19.66
CA THR A 71 -13.92 7.46 -20.67
C THR A 71 -12.70 7.21 -21.54
N VAL A 72 -12.87 7.36 -22.85
CA VAL A 72 -11.82 7.27 -23.87
C VAL A 72 -11.78 8.58 -24.63
N VAL A 73 -10.61 9.17 -24.77
CA VAL A 73 -10.35 10.35 -25.59
C VAL A 73 -9.36 9.98 -26.69
N LYS A 74 -9.51 10.61 -27.86
CA LYS A 74 -8.63 10.41 -29.01
C LYS A 74 -8.59 11.69 -29.85
N ASP A 75 -7.41 12.06 -30.35
CA ASP A 75 -7.22 13.17 -31.30
C ASP A 75 -7.85 14.49 -30.80
N GLY A 76 -7.65 14.79 -29.50
CA GLY A 76 -8.23 15.97 -28.84
C GLY A 76 -9.75 15.94 -28.59
N GLN A 77 -10.42 14.81 -28.80
CA GLN A 77 -11.88 14.67 -28.66
C GLN A 77 -12.30 13.56 -27.69
N ILE A 78 -13.49 13.68 -27.10
CA ILE A 78 -14.10 12.61 -26.32
C ILE A 78 -14.67 11.58 -27.28
N LEU A 79 -14.04 10.40 -27.34
CA LEU A 79 -14.45 9.31 -28.22
C LEU A 79 -15.57 8.47 -27.61
N VAL A 80 -15.43 8.12 -26.32
CA VAL A 80 -16.42 7.36 -25.56
C VAL A 80 -16.49 7.91 -24.14
N ARG A 81 -17.71 8.05 -23.62
CA ARG A 81 -17.96 8.23 -22.18
C ARG A 81 -19.17 7.37 -21.80
N ARG A 82 -19.00 6.52 -20.79
CA ARG A 82 -20.01 5.53 -20.39
C ARG A 82 -20.06 5.43 -18.88
N GLY A 83 -21.28 5.35 -18.36
CA GLY A 83 -21.57 4.96 -16.99
C GLY A 83 -22.16 3.55 -17.00
N TYR A 84 -21.71 2.72 -16.06
CA TYR A 84 -22.16 1.34 -15.89
C TYR A 84 -22.63 1.13 -14.46
N GLY A 85 -23.67 0.31 -14.29
CA GLY A 85 -24.24 0.05 -12.97
C GLY A 85 -24.87 1.30 -12.34
N VAL A 86 -24.77 1.41 -11.02
CA VAL A 86 -25.47 2.43 -10.21
C VAL A 86 -24.54 3.22 -9.31
N SER A 87 -24.86 4.50 -9.12
CA SER A 87 -24.21 5.42 -8.19
C SER A 87 -24.85 5.39 -6.79
N ASP A 88 -26.10 4.91 -6.71
CA ASP A 88 -26.85 4.64 -5.48
C ASP A 88 -27.65 3.34 -5.64
N VAL A 89 -27.19 2.29 -4.96
CA VAL A 89 -27.80 0.95 -4.97
C VAL A 89 -29.22 0.95 -4.38
N GLU A 90 -29.49 1.76 -3.37
CA GLU A 90 -30.82 1.79 -2.74
C GLU A 90 -31.84 2.41 -3.69
N LYS A 91 -31.46 3.51 -4.35
CA LYS A 91 -32.32 4.24 -5.29
C LYS A 91 -32.24 3.71 -6.73
N GLN A 92 -31.39 2.71 -6.99
CA GLN A 92 -31.07 2.23 -8.33
C GLN A 92 -30.72 3.38 -9.31
N THR A 93 -30.03 4.41 -8.82
CA THR A 93 -29.68 5.58 -9.65
C THR A 93 -28.55 5.20 -10.60
N PRO A 94 -28.75 5.25 -11.94
CA PRO A 94 -27.70 4.89 -12.88
C PRO A 94 -26.48 5.80 -12.75
N VAL A 95 -25.31 5.26 -13.08
CA VAL A 95 -24.12 6.11 -13.26
C VAL A 95 -24.28 6.95 -14.52
N ASP A 96 -24.26 8.27 -14.34
CA ASP A 96 -24.22 9.25 -15.42
C ASP A 96 -22.78 9.75 -15.59
N PRO A 97 -22.09 9.50 -16.73
CA PRO A 97 -20.69 9.90 -16.93
C PRO A 97 -20.47 11.42 -16.97
N ASP A 98 -21.52 12.21 -17.22
CA ASP A 98 -21.48 13.68 -17.29
C ASP A 98 -21.81 14.35 -15.95
N ARG A 99 -22.46 13.63 -15.03
CA ARG A 99 -23.00 14.22 -13.79
C ARG A 99 -22.62 13.49 -12.52
N THR A 100 -22.38 12.18 -12.54
CA THR A 100 -22.07 11.41 -11.33
C THR A 100 -20.61 11.65 -10.94
N LEU A 101 -20.39 12.26 -9.77
CA LEU A 101 -19.04 12.48 -9.25
C LEU A 101 -18.55 11.19 -8.59
N PHE A 102 -17.34 10.78 -8.95
CA PHE A 102 -16.58 9.75 -8.25
C PHE A 102 -15.46 10.41 -7.45
N ARG A 103 -15.02 9.78 -6.37
CA ARG A 103 -13.76 10.17 -5.73
C ARG A 103 -12.60 9.60 -6.54
N MET A 104 -11.69 10.47 -6.94
CA MET A 104 -10.56 10.12 -7.83
C MET A 104 -9.37 9.53 -7.10
N ALA A 105 -9.43 9.48 -5.76
CA ALA A 105 -8.35 9.00 -4.92
C ALA A 105 -7.01 9.64 -5.33
N SER A 106 -5.94 8.86 -5.42
CA SER A 106 -4.62 9.41 -5.75
C SER A 106 -4.44 9.92 -7.19
N VAL A 107 -5.41 9.74 -8.10
CA VAL A 107 -5.39 10.46 -9.39
C VAL A 107 -5.44 11.99 -9.16
N SER A 108 -5.99 12.43 -8.02
CA SER A 108 -5.95 13.82 -7.53
C SER A 108 -4.56 14.45 -7.58
N LYS A 109 -3.50 13.64 -7.38
CA LYS A 109 -2.13 14.14 -7.33
C LYS A 109 -1.72 14.79 -8.64
N LEU A 110 -2.24 14.32 -9.77
CA LEU A 110 -1.94 14.89 -11.08
C LEU A 110 -2.31 16.37 -11.14
N MET A 111 -3.43 16.79 -10.56
CA MET A 111 -3.83 18.21 -10.50
C MET A 111 -2.91 19.01 -9.59
N THR A 112 -2.48 18.43 -8.47
CA THR A 112 -1.48 19.05 -7.57
C THR A 112 -0.15 19.26 -8.30
N TRP A 113 0.31 18.26 -9.05
CA TRP A 113 1.54 18.33 -9.81
C TRP A 113 1.45 19.31 -10.98
N THR A 114 0.31 19.36 -11.68
CA THR A 114 0.03 20.40 -12.69
C THR A 114 0.08 21.80 -12.07
N ALA A 115 -0.52 22.01 -10.89
CA ALA A 115 -0.47 23.29 -10.20
C ALA A 115 0.96 23.69 -9.78
N VAL A 116 1.80 22.73 -9.35
CA VAL A 116 3.23 22.97 -9.11
C VAL A 116 3.91 23.40 -10.41
N MET A 117 3.69 22.68 -11.51
CA MET A 117 4.31 22.99 -12.80
C MET A 117 3.84 24.34 -13.37
N GLN A 118 2.59 24.77 -13.13
CA GLN A 118 2.11 26.11 -13.46
C GLN A 118 2.91 27.20 -12.76
N LEU A 119 3.21 27.01 -11.47
CA LEU A 119 4.02 27.96 -10.71
C LEU A 119 5.52 27.90 -11.07
N VAL A 120 6.02 26.73 -11.48
CA VAL A 120 7.38 26.59 -12.05
C VAL A 120 7.48 27.36 -13.37
N GLU A 121 6.51 27.18 -14.27
CA GLU A 121 6.45 27.91 -15.55
C GLU A 121 6.35 29.42 -15.34
N ALA A 122 5.65 29.86 -14.29
CA ALA A 122 5.56 31.26 -13.90
C ALA A 122 6.82 31.81 -13.19
N GLY A 123 7.86 31.00 -13.00
CA GLY A 123 9.10 31.37 -12.31
C GLY A 123 8.94 31.60 -10.81
N LYS A 124 7.85 31.10 -10.20
CA LYS A 124 7.55 31.26 -8.77
C LYS A 124 8.02 30.09 -7.91
N LEU A 125 8.22 28.92 -8.53
CA LEU A 125 8.79 27.75 -7.90
C LEU A 125 10.00 27.26 -8.69
N ASP A 126 11.01 26.80 -7.98
CA ASP A 126 12.13 26.04 -8.52
C ASP A 126 11.99 24.57 -8.08
N LEU A 127 12.08 23.66 -9.05
CA LEU A 127 11.98 22.22 -8.84
C LEU A 127 13.10 21.65 -7.96
N ASP A 128 14.28 22.28 -7.99
CA ASP A 128 15.51 21.76 -7.40
C ASP A 128 15.97 22.51 -6.15
N ALA A 129 15.23 23.55 -5.77
CA ALA A 129 15.53 24.31 -4.57
C ALA A 129 14.87 23.68 -3.32
N ASP A 130 15.42 23.98 -2.13
CA ASP A 130 14.92 23.46 -0.84
C ASP A 130 13.46 23.87 -0.63
N ILE A 131 12.57 22.90 -0.39
CA ILE A 131 11.15 23.15 -0.15
C ILE A 131 10.90 24.03 1.09
N ASN A 132 11.80 24.02 2.07
CA ASN A 132 11.64 24.79 3.31
C ASN A 132 11.63 26.29 3.07
N GLN A 133 12.18 26.79 1.95
CA GLN A 133 12.09 28.21 1.60
C GLN A 133 10.65 28.64 1.26
N TYR A 134 9.77 27.71 0.92
CA TYR A 134 8.37 27.97 0.54
C TYR A 134 7.38 27.69 1.69
N LEU A 135 7.87 27.22 2.84
CA LEU A 135 7.07 26.80 3.99
C LEU A 135 7.22 27.77 5.17
N ASP A 136 6.21 27.83 6.04
CA ASP A 136 6.27 28.56 7.32
C ASP A 136 6.56 27.68 8.53
N PHE A 137 6.98 26.45 8.27
CA PHE A 137 7.47 25.52 9.28
C PHE A 137 8.63 24.74 8.67
N LYS A 138 9.54 24.26 9.52
CA LYS A 138 10.68 23.47 9.08
C LYS A 138 10.29 22.00 9.00
N VAL A 139 10.47 21.41 7.82
CA VAL A 139 10.52 19.96 7.65
C VAL A 139 11.96 19.52 7.92
N PRO A 140 12.20 18.62 8.88
CA PRO A 140 13.54 18.14 9.19
C PRO A 140 14.18 17.43 8.00
N GLU A 141 15.47 17.67 7.80
CA GLU A 141 16.26 17.14 6.69
C GLU A 141 17.39 16.24 7.20
N ARG A 142 17.60 15.12 6.52
CA ARG A 142 18.67 14.15 6.80
C ARG A 142 19.83 14.36 5.85
N GLY A 143 20.55 15.46 6.07
CA GLY A 143 21.83 15.76 5.42
C GLY A 143 21.73 16.46 4.06
N LEU A 144 20.65 16.26 3.31
CA LEU A 144 20.41 16.96 2.04
C LEU A 144 19.04 17.65 2.04
N PRO A 145 18.90 18.78 1.33
CA PRO A 145 17.61 19.43 1.15
C PRO A 145 16.59 18.54 0.44
N ILE A 146 15.32 18.70 0.80
CA ILE A 146 14.21 18.08 0.07
C ILE A 146 13.74 19.04 -1.02
N THR A 147 13.59 18.57 -2.26
CA THR A 147 13.17 19.41 -3.41
C THR A 147 11.79 19.02 -3.94
N LEU A 148 11.12 19.91 -4.69
CA LEU A 148 9.84 19.60 -5.35
C LEU A 148 10.00 18.43 -6.34
N ARG A 149 11.13 18.34 -7.07
CA ARG A 149 11.45 17.20 -7.93
C ARG A 149 11.42 15.87 -7.16
N GLN A 150 11.95 15.87 -5.94
CA GLN A 150 11.96 14.67 -5.10
C GLN A 150 10.58 14.34 -4.53
N LEU A 151 9.77 15.36 -4.19
CA LEU A 151 8.37 15.15 -3.79
C LEU A 151 7.54 14.55 -4.94
N MET A 152 7.68 15.08 -6.15
CA MET A 152 6.96 14.64 -7.36
C MET A 152 7.38 13.25 -7.84
N THR A 153 8.60 12.81 -7.50
CA THR A 153 9.12 11.47 -7.81
C THR A 153 8.99 10.48 -6.64
N HIS A 154 8.35 10.87 -5.54
CA HIS A 154 8.23 10.06 -4.32
C HIS A 154 9.57 9.62 -3.72
N THR A 155 10.58 10.49 -3.80
CA THR A 155 11.93 10.26 -3.27
C THR A 155 12.30 11.22 -2.14
N GLY A 156 11.32 11.90 -1.52
CA GLY A 156 11.53 12.79 -0.37
C GLY A 156 11.98 12.06 0.93
N GLY A 157 11.90 10.73 0.96
CA GLY A 157 12.44 9.90 2.04
C GLY A 157 11.59 9.80 3.32
N PHE A 158 10.36 10.30 3.30
CA PHE A 158 9.42 10.19 4.42
C PHE A 158 8.98 8.75 4.66
N GLU A 159 8.79 8.39 5.92
CA GLU A 159 8.09 7.18 6.29
C GLU A 159 6.59 7.24 5.93
N ALA A 160 5.94 6.08 5.86
CA ALA A 160 4.50 6.00 5.73
C ALA A 160 3.83 6.33 7.08
N ASN A 161 2.72 7.05 7.04
CA ASN A 161 1.89 7.36 8.21
C ASN A 161 0.42 7.18 7.83
N ILE A 162 -0.40 6.64 8.73
CA ILE A 162 -1.83 6.41 8.50
C ILE A 162 -2.76 7.25 9.40
N LYS A 163 -2.25 7.84 10.48
CA LYS A 163 -3.02 8.76 11.32
C LYS A 163 -3.42 10.01 10.52
N TYR A 164 -4.67 10.46 10.72
CA TYR A 164 -5.29 11.58 9.99
C TYR A 164 -5.35 11.42 8.48
N MET A 165 -5.13 10.22 7.93
CA MET A 165 -5.33 9.97 6.50
C MET A 165 -6.80 10.18 6.12
N TRP A 166 -7.72 9.88 7.05
CA TRP A 166 -9.17 10.01 6.88
C TRP A 166 -9.80 10.67 8.11
N THR A 167 -10.93 11.34 7.91
CA THR A 167 -11.77 11.92 8.97
C THR A 167 -13.25 11.88 8.55
N SER A 168 -14.15 12.37 9.42
CA SER A 168 -15.58 12.43 9.13
C SER A 168 -15.99 13.76 8.49
N GLU A 169 -17.16 13.77 7.85
CA GLU A 169 -17.78 14.99 7.32
C GLU A 169 -18.05 16.03 8.41
N ALA A 170 -18.48 15.60 9.60
CA ALA A 170 -18.71 16.51 10.73
C ALA A 170 -17.44 17.30 11.12
N VAL A 171 -16.26 16.67 11.05
CA VAL A 171 -14.98 17.35 11.31
C VAL A 171 -14.64 18.32 10.17
N ALA A 172 -14.95 17.96 8.93
CA ALA A 172 -14.78 18.85 7.77
C ALA A 172 -15.66 20.09 7.87
N GLU A 173 -16.93 19.91 8.23
CA GLU A 173 -17.92 20.97 8.40
C GLU A 173 -17.57 21.94 9.54
N ALA A 174 -16.90 21.44 10.59
CA ALA A 174 -16.36 22.27 11.67
C ALA A 174 -15.13 23.11 11.25
N GLY A 175 -14.55 22.88 10.07
CA GLY A 175 -13.37 23.59 9.58
C GLY A 175 -12.02 22.98 10.02
N ASP A 176 -12.03 21.83 10.69
CA ASP A 176 -10.86 21.21 11.33
C ASP A 176 -10.01 20.34 10.38
N ILE A 177 -10.05 20.64 9.08
CA ILE A 177 -9.31 19.89 8.04
C ILE A 177 -8.38 20.78 7.20
N ALA A 178 -8.06 21.97 7.69
CA ALA A 178 -7.16 22.90 7.00
C ALA A 178 -5.77 22.28 6.75
N LEU A 179 -5.25 22.46 5.53
CA LEU A 179 -4.05 21.79 5.02
C LEU A 179 -2.78 22.13 5.83
N GLY A 180 -2.55 23.41 6.11
CA GLY A 180 -1.39 23.88 6.88
C GLY A 180 -1.34 23.30 8.30
N PRO A 181 -2.40 23.45 9.12
CA PRO A 181 -2.48 22.81 10.44
C PRO A 181 -2.26 21.29 10.41
N TYR A 182 -2.86 20.59 9.45
CA TYR A 182 -2.65 19.14 9.27
C TYR A 182 -1.17 18.79 9.07
N LEU A 183 -0.48 19.49 8.15
CA LEU A 183 0.93 19.23 7.83
C LEU A 183 1.90 19.55 8.97
N LYS A 184 1.66 20.66 9.69
CA LYS A 184 2.50 21.13 10.80
C LYS A 184 2.40 20.21 12.01
N ARG A 185 1.20 19.70 12.26
CA ARG A 185 0.93 18.87 13.43
C ARG A 185 1.69 17.55 13.35
N ARG A 186 1.95 17.04 12.14
CA ARG A 186 2.36 15.66 11.89
C ARG A 186 3.43 15.55 10.80
N VAL A 187 4.64 16.03 11.10
CA VAL A 187 5.79 15.84 10.21
C VAL A 187 6.32 14.41 10.36
N PRO A 188 6.23 13.52 9.34
CA PRO A 188 6.73 12.15 9.43
C PRO A 188 8.25 12.12 9.54
N ALA A 189 8.80 11.07 10.14
CA ALA A 189 10.25 10.91 10.15
C ALA A 189 10.77 10.67 8.73
N GLN A 190 11.98 11.17 8.45
CA GLN A 190 12.69 10.90 7.21
C GLN A 190 13.61 9.69 7.38
N ILE A 191 13.24 8.58 6.73
CA ILE A 191 13.91 7.28 6.87
C ILE A 191 14.93 7.00 5.77
N PHE A 192 14.89 7.79 4.67
CA PHE A 192 15.87 7.76 3.59
C PHE A 192 16.41 9.16 3.27
N ALA A 193 17.64 9.24 2.79
CA ALA A 193 18.14 10.50 2.23
C ALA A 193 17.33 10.86 0.97
N PRO A 194 17.00 12.15 0.75
CA PRO A 194 16.25 12.56 -0.43
C PRO A 194 16.89 12.10 -1.74
N GLY A 195 16.08 11.69 -2.71
CA GLY A 195 16.52 11.21 -4.03
C GLY A 195 17.04 9.78 -4.08
N THR A 196 17.25 9.10 -2.95
CA THR A 196 17.97 7.81 -2.92
C THR A 196 17.09 6.56 -3.02
N VAL A 197 15.85 6.63 -2.53
CA VAL A 197 14.92 5.49 -2.49
C VAL A 197 13.51 5.97 -2.79
N PRO A 198 12.79 5.33 -3.73
CA PRO A 198 11.39 5.65 -3.96
C PRO A 198 10.52 5.04 -2.86
N ALA A 199 9.74 5.90 -2.20
CA ALA A 199 8.76 5.54 -1.18
C ALA A 199 7.55 6.48 -1.29
N TYR A 200 6.46 5.97 -1.87
CA TYR A 200 5.23 6.70 -2.10
C TYR A 200 4.74 7.46 -0.87
N SER A 201 4.54 8.77 -1.00
CA SER A 201 4.22 9.66 0.12
C SER A 201 3.04 10.59 -0.19
N ASN A 202 1.94 10.39 0.55
CA ASN A 202 0.82 11.33 0.56
C ASN A 202 1.21 12.66 1.24
N TYR A 203 2.02 12.59 2.30
CA TYR A 203 2.52 13.77 3.00
C TYR A 203 3.32 14.66 2.04
N GLY A 204 4.24 14.08 1.25
CA GLY A 204 4.99 14.81 0.24
C GLY A 204 4.12 15.53 -0.78
N THR A 205 3.04 14.89 -1.27
CA THR A 205 2.09 15.56 -2.18
C THR A 205 1.27 16.64 -1.49
N SER A 206 0.80 16.41 -0.27
CA SER A 206 0.09 17.44 0.50
C SER A 206 0.98 18.64 0.80
N LEU A 207 2.26 18.40 1.07
CA LEU A 207 3.24 19.47 1.28
C LEU A 207 3.41 20.31 0.02
N ALA A 208 3.49 19.68 -1.16
CA ALA A 208 3.53 20.40 -2.43
C ALA A 208 2.23 21.21 -2.69
N GLY A 209 1.06 20.65 -2.38
CA GLY A 209 -0.20 21.40 -2.44
C GLY A 209 -0.24 22.59 -1.48
N TYR A 210 0.37 22.46 -0.30
CA TYR A 210 0.51 23.58 0.63
C TYR A 210 1.50 24.62 0.12
N ILE A 211 2.61 24.21 -0.51
CA ILE A 211 3.54 25.13 -1.18
C ILE A 211 2.82 25.94 -2.27
N VAL A 212 1.94 25.32 -3.06
CA VAL A 212 1.08 26.03 -4.03
C VAL A 212 0.23 27.09 -3.32
N GLU A 213 -0.40 26.73 -2.19
CA GLU A 213 -1.20 27.68 -1.39
C GLU A 213 -0.37 28.86 -0.87
N ARG A 214 0.82 28.57 -0.32
CA ARG A 214 1.74 29.57 0.21
C ARG A 214 2.24 30.55 -0.84
N VAL A 215 2.69 30.02 -1.98
CA VAL A 215 3.35 30.82 -3.03
C VAL A 215 2.33 31.57 -3.88
N SER A 216 1.13 31.02 -4.06
CA SER A 216 0.05 31.72 -4.76
C SER A 216 -0.72 32.71 -3.89
N GLY A 217 -0.68 32.55 -2.56
CA GLY A 217 -1.48 33.33 -1.61
C GLY A 217 -2.97 32.95 -1.60
N ARG A 218 -3.32 31.77 -2.14
CA ARG A 218 -4.70 31.31 -2.32
C ARG A 218 -4.87 29.90 -1.76
N PRO A 219 -5.99 29.54 -1.11
CA PRO A 219 -6.25 28.17 -0.71
C PRO A 219 -6.06 27.18 -1.86
N PHE A 220 -5.43 26.03 -1.62
CA PHE A 220 -5.10 25.06 -2.67
C PHE A 220 -6.30 24.72 -3.59
N ALA A 221 -7.46 24.45 -2.99
CA ALA A 221 -8.67 24.09 -3.74
C ALA A 221 -9.14 25.22 -4.67
N GLU A 222 -8.99 26.48 -4.26
CA GLU A 222 -9.33 27.65 -5.09
C GLU A 222 -8.30 27.87 -6.21
N TYR A 223 -7.01 27.64 -5.93
CA TYR A 223 -5.98 27.73 -6.96
C TYR A 223 -6.28 26.75 -8.09
N VAL A 224 -6.50 25.47 -7.75
CA VAL A 224 -6.80 24.42 -8.74
C VAL A 224 -8.10 24.70 -9.48
N GLU A 225 -9.14 25.16 -8.79
CA GLU A 225 -10.39 25.53 -9.44
C GLU A 225 -10.18 26.61 -10.51
N GLN A 226 -9.47 27.70 -10.18
CA GLN A 226 -9.31 28.82 -11.10
C GLN A 226 -8.28 28.59 -12.21
N HIS A 227 -7.23 27.79 -11.96
CA HIS A 227 -6.12 27.62 -12.91
C HIS A 227 -6.17 26.28 -13.65
N ILE A 228 -7.03 25.34 -13.25
CA ILE A 228 -7.18 24.05 -13.92
C ILE A 228 -8.65 23.79 -14.27
N PHE A 229 -9.57 23.83 -13.31
CA PHE A 229 -10.95 23.41 -13.59
C PHE A 229 -11.71 24.39 -14.48
N VAL A 230 -11.68 25.69 -14.18
CA VAL A 230 -12.36 26.72 -14.97
C VAL A 230 -11.79 26.78 -16.40
N PRO A 231 -10.46 26.84 -16.64
CA PRO A 231 -9.91 26.87 -18.00
C PRO A 231 -10.23 25.61 -18.82
N LEU A 232 -10.34 24.46 -18.16
CA LEU A 232 -10.70 23.19 -18.80
C LEU A 232 -12.20 22.90 -18.80
N GLN A 233 -13.04 23.81 -18.28
CA GLN A 233 -14.48 23.62 -18.16
C GLN A 233 -14.87 22.34 -17.40
N MET A 234 -14.09 21.99 -16.36
CA MET A 234 -14.35 20.86 -15.47
C MET A 234 -15.38 21.25 -14.39
N GLN A 235 -16.61 21.51 -14.81
CA GLN A 235 -17.65 22.17 -13.98
C GLN A 235 -18.09 21.35 -12.75
N HIS A 236 -17.88 20.04 -12.75
CA HIS A 236 -18.25 19.17 -11.63
C HIS A 236 -17.03 18.72 -10.79
N ALA A 237 -15.84 19.22 -11.09
CA ALA A 237 -14.63 18.90 -10.35
C ALA A 237 -14.49 19.76 -9.08
N SER A 238 -14.14 19.14 -7.96
CA SER A 238 -13.89 19.85 -6.71
C SER A 238 -12.91 19.12 -5.79
N PHE A 239 -12.04 19.89 -5.15
CA PHE A 239 -11.21 19.47 -4.00
C PHE A 239 -11.82 19.86 -2.64
N ARG A 240 -12.90 20.65 -2.63
CA ARG A 240 -13.51 21.15 -1.39
C ARG A 240 -14.19 20.02 -0.63
N GLN A 241 -13.99 20.04 0.69
CA GLN A 241 -14.59 19.12 1.65
C GLN A 241 -15.11 19.99 2.82
N PRO A 242 -16.41 19.95 3.16
CA PRO A 242 -17.49 19.24 2.44
C PRO A 242 -17.63 19.74 0.99
N LEU A 243 -18.22 18.90 0.13
CA LEU A 243 -18.54 19.31 -1.24
C LEU A 243 -19.53 20.48 -1.24
N PRO A 244 -19.43 21.43 -2.19
CA PRO A 244 -20.43 22.47 -2.38
C PRO A 244 -21.83 21.84 -2.54
N PRO A 245 -22.91 22.48 -2.04
CA PRO A 245 -24.25 21.89 -2.06
C PRO A 245 -24.72 21.39 -3.43
N ALA A 246 -24.39 22.12 -4.50
CA ALA A 246 -24.73 21.73 -5.88
C ALA A 246 -24.03 20.43 -6.34
N LEU A 247 -22.82 20.16 -5.86
CA LEU A 247 -22.06 18.95 -6.20
C LEU A 247 -22.36 17.80 -5.24
N ARG A 248 -22.74 18.09 -3.99
CA ARG A 248 -23.06 17.08 -2.97
C ARG A 248 -24.20 16.15 -3.40
N ALA A 249 -25.19 16.66 -4.13
CA ALA A 249 -26.31 15.86 -4.64
C ALA A 249 -25.93 14.90 -5.78
N LEU A 250 -24.76 15.10 -6.38
CA LEU A 250 -24.32 14.40 -7.59
C LEU A 250 -23.23 13.34 -7.31
N VAL A 251 -22.72 13.26 -6.08
CA VAL A 251 -21.67 12.32 -5.72
C VAL A 251 -22.21 10.90 -5.61
N SER A 252 -21.50 9.95 -6.21
CA SER A 252 -21.75 8.52 -6.02
C SER A 252 -21.58 8.16 -4.55
N LYS A 253 -22.44 7.27 -4.05
CA LYS A 253 -22.15 6.56 -2.80
C LYS A 253 -20.98 5.60 -3.04
N GLY A 254 -20.19 5.36 -1.99
CA GLY A 254 -19.11 4.38 -2.00
C GLY A 254 -19.53 3.07 -1.33
N TYR A 255 -19.00 1.94 -1.77
CA TYR A 255 -19.37 0.63 -1.24
C TYR A 255 -18.14 -0.23 -0.90
N ALA A 256 -18.29 -1.17 0.03
CA ALA A 256 -17.33 -2.27 0.18
C ALA A 256 -17.57 -3.33 -0.89
N LEU A 257 -18.83 -3.74 -1.03
CA LEU A 257 -19.38 -4.60 -2.07
C LEU A 257 -20.63 -3.91 -2.61
N GLY A 258 -20.90 -4.02 -3.90
CA GLY A 258 -22.09 -3.42 -4.54
C GLY A 258 -23.40 -3.95 -3.97
N SER A 259 -23.42 -5.21 -3.51
CA SER A 259 -24.51 -5.84 -2.76
C SER A 259 -24.66 -5.34 -1.30
N GLY A 260 -23.70 -4.55 -0.82
CA GLY A 260 -23.61 -4.08 0.56
C GLY A 260 -24.30 -2.73 0.82
N LYS A 261 -24.17 -2.26 2.05
CA LYS A 261 -24.61 -0.91 2.44
C LYS A 261 -23.64 0.16 1.92
N PRO A 262 -24.13 1.36 1.59
CA PRO A 262 -23.26 2.47 1.27
C PRO A 262 -22.42 2.87 2.48
N ARG A 263 -21.24 3.41 2.21
CA ARG A 263 -20.37 4.08 3.16
C ARG A 263 -20.58 5.59 3.10
N ASP A 264 -20.24 6.24 4.21
CA ASP A 264 -20.23 7.70 4.29
C ASP A 264 -19.21 8.30 3.32
N PHE A 265 -19.39 9.58 2.98
CA PHE A 265 -18.46 10.28 2.11
C PHE A 265 -17.08 10.36 2.77
N GLU A 266 -16.07 9.90 2.04
CA GLU A 266 -14.71 9.81 2.57
C GLU A 266 -14.08 11.21 2.63
N VAL A 267 -13.69 11.68 3.81
CA VAL A 267 -12.97 12.96 3.95
C VAL A 267 -11.49 12.69 4.21
N THR A 268 -10.62 13.41 3.50
CA THR A 268 -9.18 13.39 3.76
C THR A 268 -8.63 14.81 3.98
N PRO A 269 -7.98 15.09 5.14
CA PRO A 269 -7.21 16.33 5.35
C PRO A 269 -6.04 16.49 4.36
N SER A 270 -5.55 15.38 3.81
CA SER A 270 -4.53 15.32 2.76
C SER A 270 -5.14 15.63 1.38
N ALA A 271 -5.94 16.70 1.28
CA ALA A 271 -6.76 16.99 0.10
C ALA A 271 -5.99 16.98 -1.24
N PRO A 272 -4.81 17.63 -1.37
CA PRO A 272 -4.00 17.57 -2.60
C PRO A 272 -3.58 16.16 -3.03
N ALA A 273 -3.54 15.21 -2.08
CA ALA A 273 -3.12 13.85 -2.35
C ALA A 273 -4.27 12.93 -2.77
N GLY A 274 -5.53 13.27 -2.49
CA GLY A 274 -6.61 12.28 -2.59
C GLY A 274 -8.07 12.77 -2.58
N ALA A 275 -8.34 14.08 -2.58
CA ALA A 275 -9.69 14.60 -2.36
C ALA A 275 -10.52 14.94 -3.60
N LEU A 276 -9.95 14.86 -4.81
CA LEU A 276 -10.69 15.25 -6.01
C LEU A 276 -11.96 14.39 -6.16
N SER A 277 -13.09 15.07 -6.27
CA SER A 277 -14.33 14.51 -6.80
C SER A 277 -14.56 15.08 -8.20
N ALA A 278 -14.81 14.24 -9.19
CA ALA A 278 -15.02 14.68 -10.58
C ALA A 278 -15.86 13.66 -11.37
N THR A 279 -16.31 14.06 -12.56
CA THR A 279 -17.03 13.20 -13.50
C THR A 279 -16.09 12.57 -14.54
N GLY A 280 -16.57 11.57 -15.29
CA GLY A 280 -15.82 11.03 -16.44
C GLY A 280 -15.52 12.11 -17.48
N SER A 281 -16.48 13.00 -17.73
CA SER A 281 -16.32 14.13 -18.65
C SER A 281 -15.31 15.18 -18.18
N ASP A 282 -15.22 15.48 -16.89
CA ASP A 282 -14.16 16.35 -16.38
C ASP A 282 -12.78 15.73 -16.60
N MET A 283 -12.64 14.43 -16.30
CA MET A 283 -11.38 13.72 -16.51
C MET A 283 -11.01 13.60 -17.99
N ALA A 284 -12.00 13.52 -18.89
CA ALA A 284 -11.79 13.57 -20.34
C ALA A 284 -11.06 14.85 -20.76
N ARG A 285 -11.55 16.01 -20.29
CA ARG A 285 -10.98 17.32 -20.61
C ARG A 285 -9.58 17.47 -20.05
N PHE A 286 -9.33 16.95 -18.84
CA PHE A 286 -7.99 16.89 -18.26
C PHE A 286 -7.03 16.03 -19.08
N MET A 287 -7.46 14.85 -19.55
CA MET A 287 -6.66 13.99 -20.42
C MET A 287 -6.33 14.68 -21.75
N ILE A 288 -7.33 15.29 -22.40
CA ILE A 288 -7.15 16.02 -23.67
C ILE A 288 -6.12 17.13 -23.53
N ALA A 289 -6.18 17.91 -22.44
CA ALA A 289 -5.21 18.98 -22.21
C ALA A 289 -3.77 18.44 -22.05
N HIS A 290 -3.58 17.39 -21.26
CA HIS A 290 -2.25 16.80 -21.10
C HIS A 290 -1.70 16.16 -22.38
N LEU A 291 -2.55 15.48 -23.16
CA LEU A 291 -2.17 14.87 -24.43
C LEU A 291 -1.83 15.94 -25.48
N SER A 292 -2.66 17.00 -25.61
CA SER A 292 -2.39 18.13 -26.51
C SER A 292 -1.07 18.82 -26.17
N ALA A 293 -0.80 19.05 -24.88
CA ALA A 293 0.46 19.61 -24.42
C ALA A 293 1.66 18.70 -24.70
N ALA A 294 1.50 17.38 -24.53
CA ALA A 294 2.52 16.40 -24.90
C ALA A 294 2.75 16.35 -26.43
N GLY A 295 1.71 16.62 -27.23
CA GLY A 295 1.79 16.71 -28.70
C GLY A 295 2.47 17.97 -29.22
N GLY A 296 2.90 18.89 -28.35
CA GLY A 296 3.62 20.10 -28.74
C GLY A 296 2.78 21.38 -28.79
N HIS A 297 1.54 21.36 -28.29
CA HIS A 297 0.65 22.51 -28.28
C HIS A 297 0.56 23.15 -26.90
N ASP A 298 0.61 24.48 -26.82
CA ASP A 298 0.29 25.15 -25.57
C ASP A 298 -1.20 24.98 -25.24
N THR A 299 -1.50 24.75 -23.97
CA THR A 299 -2.88 24.56 -23.50
C THR A 299 -3.23 25.60 -22.45
N ALA A 300 -4.51 25.64 -22.07
CA ALA A 300 -4.98 26.54 -21.03
C ALA A 300 -4.35 26.28 -19.64
N ILE A 301 -3.71 25.13 -19.43
CA ILE A 301 -3.13 24.75 -18.14
C ILE A 301 -1.60 24.67 -18.12
N LEU A 302 -0.94 24.34 -19.24
CA LEU A 302 0.52 24.18 -19.33
C LEU A 302 0.99 24.50 -20.75
N LYS A 303 2.19 25.08 -20.87
CA LYS A 303 2.94 25.11 -22.13
C LYS A 303 3.44 23.72 -22.52
N ALA A 304 3.65 23.51 -23.82
CA ALA A 304 4.19 22.27 -24.36
C ALA A 304 5.53 21.89 -23.72
N ALA A 305 6.46 22.85 -23.58
CA ALA A 305 7.76 22.60 -22.96
C ALA A 305 7.66 22.17 -21.49
N THR A 306 6.76 22.79 -20.73
CA THR A 306 6.48 22.43 -19.33
C THR A 306 5.89 21.02 -19.22
N SER A 307 4.96 20.67 -20.11
CA SER A 307 4.39 19.32 -20.19
C SER A 307 5.44 18.27 -20.55
N GLN A 308 6.33 18.57 -21.50
CA GLN A 308 7.43 17.67 -21.85
C GLN A 308 8.36 17.42 -20.65
N LEU A 309 8.73 18.46 -19.90
CA LEU A 309 9.49 18.30 -18.66
C LEU A 309 8.72 17.44 -17.64
N MET A 310 7.42 17.68 -17.48
CA MET A 310 6.56 16.96 -16.53
C MET A 310 6.47 15.46 -16.85
N LEU A 311 6.39 15.11 -18.13
CA LEU A 311 6.20 13.74 -18.62
C LEU A 311 7.51 13.01 -18.96
N THR A 312 8.65 13.68 -18.84
CA THR A 312 9.97 13.07 -19.04
C THR A 312 10.34 12.21 -17.83
N PRO A 313 10.78 10.95 -18.04
CA PRO A 313 11.35 10.11 -16.99
C PRO A 313 12.41 10.81 -16.15
N GLN A 314 12.26 10.74 -14.82
CA GLN A 314 13.17 11.38 -13.86
C GLN A 314 14.02 10.35 -13.12
N THR A 315 13.42 9.25 -12.64
CA THR A 315 14.11 8.31 -11.73
C THR A 315 13.89 6.86 -12.11
N ARG A 316 14.97 6.13 -12.38
CA ARG A 316 14.95 4.70 -12.72
C ARG A 316 15.82 3.88 -11.76
N PHE A 317 15.22 3.37 -10.69
CA PHE A 317 15.93 2.65 -9.62
C PHE A 317 16.24 1.17 -9.94
N ALA A 318 15.46 0.57 -10.83
CA ALA A 318 15.65 -0.82 -11.25
C ALA A 318 15.51 -0.95 -12.78
N PRO A 319 16.49 -0.47 -13.58
CA PRO A 319 16.44 -0.63 -15.03
C PRO A 319 16.31 -2.11 -15.45
N PRO A 320 15.53 -2.45 -16.49
CA PRO A 320 14.79 -1.58 -17.42
C PRO A 320 13.33 -1.34 -17.00
N LEU A 321 12.96 -1.55 -15.73
CA LEU A 321 11.58 -1.40 -15.28
C LEU A 321 11.06 0.02 -15.44
N ASN A 322 9.74 0.15 -15.29
CA ASN A 322 9.01 1.41 -15.30
C ASN A 322 9.63 2.47 -14.36
N THR A 323 9.48 3.73 -14.75
CA THR A 323 10.12 4.90 -14.13
C THR A 323 9.08 5.91 -13.70
N MET A 324 9.46 6.78 -12.76
CA MET A 324 8.66 7.94 -12.38
C MET A 324 9.03 9.11 -13.28
N ALA A 325 8.05 9.87 -13.75
CA ALA A 325 8.20 11.21 -14.29
C ALA A 325 7.91 12.24 -13.18
N LEU A 326 7.63 13.50 -13.49
CA LEU A 326 7.20 14.46 -12.47
C LEU A 326 5.70 14.28 -12.20
N GLY A 327 5.38 13.39 -11.27
CA GLY A 327 4.03 13.16 -10.79
C GLY A 327 3.24 12.08 -11.54
N PHE A 328 3.58 11.78 -12.80
CA PHE A 328 3.11 10.58 -13.51
C PHE A 328 4.12 9.44 -13.37
N TYR A 329 3.66 8.20 -13.50
CA TYR A 329 4.56 7.05 -13.69
C TYR A 329 4.35 6.38 -15.04
N GLU A 330 5.42 5.80 -15.59
CA GLU A 330 5.33 5.00 -16.81
C GLU A 330 4.69 3.64 -16.53
N ILE A 331 3.96 3.14 -17.52
CA ILE A 331 3.54 1.76 -17.67
C ILE A 331 3.93 1.33 -19.08
N ASP A 332 4.60 0.20 -19.20
CA ASP A 332 4.77 -0.50 -20.47
C ASP A 332 3.62 -1.50 -20.66
N VAL A 333 2.97 -1.45 -21.82
CA VAL A 333 1.99 -2.45 -22.26
C VAL A 333 2.10 -2.59 -23.78
N ASN A 334 2.31 -3.80 -24.29
CA ASN A 334 2.48 -4.05 -25.73
C ASN A 334 3.60 -3.20 -26.40
N GLY A 335 4.65 -2.86 -25.64
CA GLY A 335 5.72 -1.97 -26.09
C GLY A 335 5.31 -0.49 -26.21
N GLN A 336 4.10 -0.14 -25.78
CA GLN A 336 3.60 1.23 -25.72
C GLN A 336 4.08 1.91 -24.43
N ARG A 337 4.61 3.13 -24.55
CA ARG A 337 5.00 3.95 -23.40
C ARG A 337 3.81 4.78 -22.91
N VAL A 338 3.09 4.22 -21.95
CA VAL A 338 1.93 4.86 -21.33
C VAL A 338 2.38 5.64 -20.09
N VAL A 339 1.88 6.86 -19.89
CA VAL A 339 1.99 7.53 -18.60
C VAL A 339 0.67 7.40 -17.85
N SER A 340 0.74 7.13 -16.55
CA SER A 340 -0.43 6.76 -15.76
C SER A 340 -0.35 7.31 -14.33
N HIS A 341 -1.52 7.33 -13.69
CA HIS A 341 -1.62 7.39 -12.25
C HIS A 341 -2.88 6.63 -11.81
N ALA A 342 -2.74 5.77 -10.79
CA ALA A 342 -3.84 5.06 -10.16
C ALA A 342 -4.21 5.70 -8.82
N GLY A 343 -5.42 5.43 -8.36
CA GLY A 343 -5.89 5.88 -7.07
C GLY A 343 -6.80 4.86 -6.42
N ASP A 344 -6.65 4.73 -5.11
CA ASP A 344 -7.46 3.85 -4.27
C ASP A 344 -7.85 4.58 -2.99
N THR A 345 -9.13 4.54 -2.65
CA THR A 345 -9.68 4.88 -1.34
C THR A 345 -10.35 3.65 -0.72
N TYR A 346 -11.27 3.82 0.24
CA TYR A 346 -12.01 2.69 0.80
C TYR A 346 -12.98 2.06 -0.18
N SER A 347 -13.54 2.89 -1.04
CA SER A 347 -14.63 2.52 -1.92
C SER A 347 -14.39 2.91 -3.37
N PHE A 348 -13.45 3.81 -3.65
CA PHE A 348 -13.22 4.30 -5.00
C PHE A 348 -11.87 3.86 -5.53
N HIS A 349 -11.88 3.32 -6.75
CA HIS A 349 -10.69 2.79 -7.42
C HIS A 349 -10.63 3.35 -8.83
N SER A 350 -9.70 4.28 -9.06
CA SER A 350 -9.60 5.04 -10.30
C SER A 350 -8.25 4.83 -10.96
N GLN A 351 -8.18 4.95 -12.28
CA GLN A 351 -6.91 4.98 -13.00
C GLN A 351 -7.04 5.72 -14.32
N LEU A 352 -6.00 6.47 -14.64
CA LEU A 352 -5.85 7.26 -15.86
C LEU A 352 -4.64 6.74 -16.63
N PHE A 353 -4.77 6.65 -17.95
CA PHE A 353 -3.74 6.20 -18.88
C PHE A 353 -3.65 7.17 -20.05
N LEU A 354 -2.46 7.60 -20.42
CA LEU A 354 -2.21 8.41 -21.62
C LEU A 354 -1.21 7.68 -22.53
N PHE A 355 -1.70 7.25 -23.69
CA PHE A 355 -0.92 6.71 -24.80
C PHE A 355 -0.47 7.88 -25.67
N ARG A 356 0.63 8.54 -25.25
CA ARG A 356 1.08 9.81 -25.83
C ARG A 356 1.38 9.72 -27.33
N ASP A 357 1.99 8.62 -27.76
CA ASP A 357 2.38 8.40 -29.16
C ASP A 357 1.17 8.19 -30.09
N HIS A 358 -0.03 7.94 -29.52
CA HIS A 358 -1.27 7.70 -30.25
C HIS A 358 -2.32 8.78 -30.04
N ASP A 359 -2.01 9.83 -29.26
CA ASP A 359 -2.96 10.86 -28.81
C ASP A 359 -4.26 10.26 -28.21
N VAL A 360 -4.11 9.23 -27.37
CA VAL A 360 -5.23 8.48 -26.76
C VAL A 360 -5.15 8.50 -25.25
N GLY A 361 -6.28 8.74 -24.59
CA GLY A 361 -6.43 8.66 -23.14
C GLY A 361 -7.54 7.70 -22.75
N LEU A 362 -7.32 6.93 -21.67
CA LEU A 362 -8.30 6.03 -21.07
C LEU A 362 -8.39 6.33 -19.57
N PHE A 363 -9.62 6.48 -19.08
CA PHE A 363 -9.91 6.69 -17.67
C PHE A 363 -10.99 5.73 -17.20
N VAL A 364 -10.83 5.17 -16.00
CA VAL A 364 -11.82 4.35 -15.33
C VAL A 364 -11.91 4.72 -13.85
N SER A 365 -13.11 4.70 -13.28
CA SER A 365 -13.33 4.76 -11.84
C SER A 365 -14.47 3.84 -11.40
N LEU A 366 -14.24 3.07 -10.34
CA LEU A 366 -15.18 2.13 -9.73
C LEU A 366 -15.62 2.68 -8.36
N ASN A 367 -16.86 2.48 -7.94
CA ASN A 367 -17.38 2.96 -6.64
C ASN A 367 -17.55 1.83 -5.59
N SER A 368 -16.83 0.72 -5.75
CA SER A 368 -16.77 -0.36 -4.74
C SER A 368 -15.38 -0.93 -4.59
N ALA A 369 -15.01 -1.38 -3.38
CA ALA A 369 -13.81 -2.18 -3.17
C ALA A 369 -13.84 -3.53 -3.89
N GLY A 370 -15.04 -4.08 -4.03
CA GLY A 370 -15.31 -5.34 -4.72
C GLY A 370 -14.82 -6.56 -3.94
N ALA A 371 -15.29 -7.72 -4.33
CA ALA A 371 -14.92 -8.99 -3.71
C ALA A 371 -13.43 -9.30 -3.95
N ASN A 372 -12.74 -9.81 -2.92
CA ASN A 372 -11.39 -10.39 -3.03
C ASN A 372 -10.33 -9.47 -3.66
N GLY A 373 -10.47 -8.14 -3.59
CA GLY A 373 -9.50 -7.18 -4.14
C GLY A 373 -9.45 -7.13 -5.68
N ILE A 374 -10.56 -7.45 -6.34
CA ILE A 374 -10.68 -7.60 -7.80
C ILE A 374 -10.53 -6.30 -8.61
N THR A 375 -10.65 -5.13 -7.99
CA THR A 375 -10.59 -3.82 -8.69
C THR A 375 -9.23 -3.53 -9.32
N GLY A 376 -8.13 -3.94 -8.68
CA GLY A 376 -6.79 -3.89 -9.25
C GLY A 376 -6.67 -4.74 -10.52
N PRO A 377 -6.98 -6.05 -10.45
CA PRO A 377 -7.09 -6.91 -11.63
C PRO A 377 -8.00 -6.36 -12.74
N ILE A 378 -9.19 -5.84 -12.42
CA ILE A 378 -10.10 -5.27 -13.43
C ILE A 378 -9.47 -4.09 -14.18
N ARG A 379 -8.84 -3.15 -13.47
CA ARG A 379 -8.17 -2.00 -14.11
C ARG A 379 -7.01 -2.42 -15.01
N ARG A 380 -6.25 -3.45 -14.60
CA ARG A 380 -5.18 -4.03 -15.41
C ARG A 380 -5.73 -4.75 -16.65
N GLU A 381 -6.72 -5.61 -16.48
CA GLU A 381 -7.36 -6.32 -17.60
C GLU A 381 -7.99 -5.34 -18.59
N LEU A 382 -8.58 -4.24 -18.11
CA LEU A 382 -9.09 -3.16 -18.97
C LEU A 382 -7.96 -2.56 -19.83
N LEU A 383 -6.81 -2.25 -19.23
CA LEU A 383 -5.65 -1.72 -19.96
C LEU A 383 -5.10 -2.73 -20.96
N GLU A 384 -4.84 -3.96 -20.53
CA GLU A 384 -4.26 -5.03 -21.34
C GLU A 384 -5.16 -5.34 -22.53
N ASN A 385 -6.45 -5.57 -22.31
CA ASN A 385 -7.40 -5.84 -23.39
C ASN A 385 -7.59 -4.65 -24.34
N PHE A 386 -7.54 -3.41 -23.83
CA PHE A 386 -7.60 -2.21 -24.66
C PHE A 386 -6.37 -2.10 -25.55
N ALA A 387 -5.17 -2.31 -24.97
CA ALA A 387 -3.92 -2.30 -25.71
C ALA A 387 -3.86 -3.46 -26.72
N ASP A 388 -4.28 -4.67 -26.36
CA ASP A 388 -4.31 -5.83 -27.27
C ASP A 388 -5.23 -5.58 -28.47
N ARG A 389 -6.35 -4.89 -28.24
CA ARG A 389 -7.33 -4.59 -29.28
C ARG A 389 -6.84 -3.52 -30.26
N TYR A 390 -6.25 -2.43 -29.77
CA TYR A 390 -5.98 -1.23 -30.57
C TYR A 390 -4.49 -0.97 -30.84
N PHE A 391 -3.61 -1.43 -29.96
CA PHE A 391 -2.16 -1.25 -30.01
C PHE A 391 -1.42 -2.58 -29.74
N PRO A 392 -1.76 -3.65 -30.47
CA PRO A 392 -1.19 -4.97 -30.18
C PRO A 392 0.33 -4.94 -30.30
N ALA A 393 0.99 -5.72 -29.44
CA ALA A 393 2.43 -5.84 -29.49
C ALA A 393 2.87 -6.30 -30.89
N ALA A 394 3.96 -5.73 -31.40
CA ALA A 394 4.70 -6.39 -32.47
C ALA A 394 5.08 -7.80 -32.00
N ALA A 395 5.17 -8.76 -32.93
CA ALA A 395 5.53 -10.14 -32.59
C ALA A 395 6.77 -10.12 -31.66
N PRO A 396 6.68 -10.71 -30.44
CA PRO A 396 7.74 -10.57 -29.47
C PRO A 396 9.03 -11.13 -30.08
N ALA A 397 10.07 -10.31 -30.13
CA ALA A 397 11.40 -10.82 -30.41
C ALA A 397 11.71 -11.83 -29.30
N ALA A 398 12.09 -13.06 -29.68
CA ALA A 398 12.49 -14.05 -28.70
C ALA A 398 13.60 -13.44 -27.83
N ALA A 399 13.36 -13.36 -26.51
CA ALA A 399 14.39 -12.89 -25.60
C ALA A 399 15.64 -13.76 -25.81
N PRO A 400 16.84 -13.16 -25.90
CA PRO A 400 18.06 -13.94 -26.05
C PRO A 400 18.15 -14.93 -24.88
N PRO A 401 18.55 -16.18 -25.13
CA PRO A 401 18.64 -17.18 -24.08
C PRO A 401 19.61 -16.70 -23.00
N VAL A 402 19.13 -16.61 -21.76
CA VAL A 402 19.98 -16.33 -20.61
C VAL A 402 20.76 -17.59 -20.27
N ASP A 403 22.07 -17.47 -20.07
CA ASP A 403 22.89 -18.58 -19.60
C ASP A 403 22.30 -19.18 -18.30
N ALA A 404 22.04 -20.49 -18.31
CA ALA A 404 21.33 -21.14 -17.22
C ALA A 404 22.15 -21.18 -15.91
N ALA A 405 23.48 -21.19 -15.99
CA ALA A 405 24.32 -21.11 -14.80
C ALA A 405 24.26 -19.70 -14.18
N LEU A 406 24.35 -18.67 -15.01
CA LEU A 406 24.20 -17.26 -14.60
C LEU A 406 22.82 -16.99 -14.01
N ALA A 407 21.75 -17.44 -14.67
CA ALA A 407 20.38 -17.26 -14.19
C ALA A 407 20.18 -17.87 -12.78
N ARG A 408 20.66 -19.10 -12.57
CA ARG A 408 20.62 -19.77 -11.27
C ARG A 408 21.46 -19.05 -10.22
N GLN A 409 22.66 -18.58 -10.59
CA GLN A 409 23.52 -17.82 -9.69
C GLN A 409 22.85 -16.52 -9.25
N GLN A 410 22.34 -15.72 -10.19
CA GLN A 410 21.68 -14.44 -9.91
C GLN A 410 20.39 -14.61 -9.14
N ALA A 411 19.57 -15.61 -9.47
CA ALA A 411 18.36 -15.92 -8.72
C ALA A 411 18.68 -16.27 -7.26
N ARG A 412 19.71 -17.11 -7.02
CA ARG A 412 20.17 -17.43 -5.66
C ARG A 412 20.72 -16.22 -4.92
N LEU A 413 21.48 -15.36 -5.61
CA LEU A 413 21.99 -14.13 -5.04
C LEU A 413 20.85 -13.18 -4.67
N LEU A 414 19.81 -13.04 -5.50
CA LEU A 414 18.66 -12.17 -5.23
C LEU A 414 17.67 -12.76 -4.23
N ALA A 415 17.50 -14.08 -4.17
CA ALA A 415 16.56 -14.70 -3.25
C ALA A 415 16.87 -14.33 -1.79
N ALA A 416 15.83 -14.02 -1.03
CA ALA A 416 15.96 -13.75 0.39
C ALA A 416 14.63 -14.03 1.12
N PRO A 417 14.70 -14.50 2.37
CA PRO A 417 13.50 -14.73 3.20
C PRO A 417 12.84 -13.43 3.67
N SER A 418 13.51 -12.28 3.50
CA SER A 418 13.18 -11.06 4.21
C SER A 418 13.55 -9.81 3.41
N TYR A 419 12.55 -9.25 2.76
CA TYR A 419 12.58 -7.92 2.15
C TYR A 419 11.60 -6.98 2.86
N LEU A 420 12.02 -5.75 3.08
CA LEU A 420 11.20 -4.65 3.58
C LEU A 420 10.65 -3.84 2.41
N ASP A 421 9.39 -3.48 2.52
CA ASP A 421 8.78 -2.47 1.67
C ASP A 421 9.46 -1.10 1.93
N ALA A 422 9.90 -0.40 0.90
CA ALA A 422 10.48 0.94 1.06
C ALA A 422 9.45 1.91 1.65
N ARG A 423 8.19 1.79 1.24
CA ARG A 423 7.06 2.50 1.86
C ARG A 423 6.64 1.80 3.14
N ARG A 424 7.16 2.25 4.28
CA ARG A 424 6.82 1.74 5.60
C ARG A 424 6.91 2.80 6.68
N ALA A 425 6.23 2.56 7.79
CA ALA A 425 6.44 3.29 9.04
C ALA A 425 7.66 2.72 9.78
N GLU A 426 8.49 3.59 10.32
CA GLU A 426 9.65 3.28 11.16
C GLU A 426 9.56 3.95 12.53
N THR A 427 8.47 4.66 12.86
CA THR A 427 8.25 5.23 14.19
C THR A 427 6.95 4.73 14.83
N GLY A 428 6.94 4.72 16.16
CA GLY A 428 5.76 4.40 16.96
C GLY A 428 5.20 2.99 16.71
N ILE A 429 3.94 2.82 17.09
CA ILE A 429 3.20 1.56 16.94
C ILE A 429 2.92 1.17 15.48
N GLY A 430 3.19 2.07 14.52
CA GLY A 430 3.06 1.82 13.09
C GLY A 430 4.17 0.91 12.52
N ARG A 431 5.26 0.68 13.27
CA ARG A 431 6.43 -0.10 12.83
C ARG A 431 6.14 -1.61 12.72
N THR A 432 5.37 -1.97 11.69
CA THR A 432 4.91 -3.34 11.41
C THR A 432 5.86 -4.15 10.51
N GLY A 433 7.01 -3.56 10.14
CA GLY A 433 7.95 -4.11 9.16
C GLY A 433 8.54 -5.50 9.49
N ILE A 434 8.39 -6.01 10.72
CA ILE A 434 8.74 -7.41 11.05
C ILE A 434 7.68 -8.38 10.54
N LEU A 435 6.41 -8.00 10.62
CA LEU A 435 5.28 -8.86 10.30
C LEU A 435 5.08 -8.97 8.79
N THR A 436 5.30 -7.86 8.08
CA THR A 436 4.91 -7.64 6.67
C THR A 436 6.04 -7.88 5.65
N GLN A 437 7.15 -8.50 6.08
CA GLN A 437 8.29 -8.76 5.19
C GLN A 437 7.92 -9.68 4.03
N THR A 438 8.50 -9.38 2.87
CA THR A 438 8.28 -10.10 1.63
C THR A 438 9.38 -11.14 1.43
N ARG A 439 9.01 -12.36 1.09
CA ARG A 439 9.94 -13.43 0.72
C ARG A 439 10.05 -13.48 -0.80
N LEU A 440 11.27 -13.65 -1.29
CA LEU A 440 11.57 -13.94 -2.70
C LEU A 440 12.38 -15.23 -2.76
N GLU A 441 11.93 -16.19 -3.55
CA GLU A 441 12.47 -17.55 -3.59
C GLU A 441 13.11 -17.83 -4.94
N ALA A 442 14.30 -18.44 -4.95
CA ALA A 442 14.91 -18.96 -6.17
C ALA A 442 14.42 -20.38 -6.43
N LEU A 443 14.15 -20.69 -7.70
CA LEU A 443 13.86 -22.03 -8.19
C LEU A 443 15.09 -22.62 -8.89
N ASP A 444 15.09 -23.95 -9.08
CA ASP A 444 16.25 -24.68 -9.61
C ASP A 444 16.59 -24.36 -11.06
N ASP A 445 15.66 -23.78 -11.82
CA ASP A 445 15.80 -23.35 -13.21
C ASP A 445 16.29 -21.89 -13.33
N GLY A 446 16.54 -21.19 -12.22
CA GLY A 446 16.90 -19.77 -12.21
C GLY A 446 15.69 -18.83 -12.26
N SER A 447 14.47 -19.35 -12.20
CA SER A 447 13.26 -18.56 -11.99
C SER A 447 13.15 -18.07 -10.54
N LEU A 448 12.36 -17.01 -10.34
CA LEU A 448 12.04 -16.47 -9.03
C LEU A 448 10.55 -16.66 -8.71
N ARG A 449 10.22 -17.00 -7.48
CA ARG A 449 8.84 -17.06 -7.00
C ARG A 449 8.60 -15.96 -5.96
N LEU A 450 7.53 -15.21 -6.13
CA LEU A 450 7.10 -14.13 -5.23
C LEU A 450 5.74 -14.49 -4.60
N PRO A 451 5.71 -15.21 -3.46
CA PRO A 451 4.46 -15.71 -2.85
C PRO A 451 3.41 -14.65 -2.50
N ARG A 452 3.84 -13.41 -2.23
CA ARG A 452 2.94 -12.30 -1.92
C ARG A 452 2.09 -11.90 -3.14
N MET A 453 2.61 -12.09 -4.34
CA MET A 453 1.89 -11.81 -5.58
C MET A 453 1.22 -13.09 -6.05
N LYS A 454 -0.10 -13.04 -6.26
CA LYS A 454 -0.90 -14.18 -6.70
C LYS A 454 -1.36 -13.99 -8.14
N GLN A 455 -1.37 -15.09 -8.88
CA GLN A 455 -2.02 -15.22 -10.17
C GLN A 455 -3.54 -15.33 -9.99
N PRO A 456 -4.36 -15.18 -11.05
CA PRO A 456 -5.82 -15.31 -10.98
C PRO A 456 -6.30 -16.65 -10.39
N ASN A 457 -5.53 -17.73 -10.57
CA ASN A 457 -5.80 -19.05 -9.97
C ASN A 457 -5.41 -19.15 -8.48
N GLY A 458 -4.97 -18.06 -7.85
CA GLY A 458 -4.56 -18.00 -6.44
C GLY A 458 -3.14 -18.49 -6.14
N GLN A 459 -2.43 -19.05 -7.11
CA GLN A 459 -1.05 -19.51 -6.95
C GLN A 459 -0.05 -18.34 -6.92
N PRO A 460 1.08 -18.48 -6.21
CA PRO A 460 2.20 -17.53 -6.32
C PRO A 460 2.61 -17.24 -7.76
N THR A 461 2.96 -15.99 -8.05
CA THR A 461 3.55 -15.61 -9.34
C THR A 461 5.00 -16.07 -9.41
N THR A 462 5.34 -16.73 -10.53
CA THR A 462 6.72 -17.12 -10.87
C THR A 462 7.23 -16.22 -12.01
N PHE A 463 8.47 -15.81 -11.92
CA PHE A 463 9.16 -14.97 -12.88
C PHE A 463 10.32 -15.74 -13.51
N LYS A 464 10.32 -15.89 -14.83
CA LYS A 464 11.36 -16.59 -15.60
C LYS A 464 12.47 -15.62 -16.03
N PRO A 465 13.74 -16.04 -16.03
CA PRO A 465 14.84 -15.17 -16.42
C PRO A 465 14.74 -14.80 -17.90
N ILE A 466 14.91 -13.51 -18.21
CA ILE A 466 14.89 -12.99 -19.59
C ILE A 466 16.12 -12.15 -19.93
N ALA A 467 16.86 -11.65 -18.93
CA ALA A 467 18.16 -11.03 -19.09
C ALA A 467 18.92 -11.09 -17.74
N PRO A 468 20.22 -10.75 -17.69
CA PRO A 468 20.93 -10.60 -16.41
C PRO A 468 20.17 -9.67 -15.47
N TRP A 469 19.89 -10.14 -14.25
CA TRP A 469 19.14 -9.41 -13.22
C TRP A 469 17.70 -9.02 -13.60
N LEU A 470 17.10 -9.66 -14.60
CA LEU A 470 15.76 -9.37 -15.08
C LEU A 470 14.95 -10.66 -15.32
N TRP A 471 13.73 -10.67 -14.79
CA TRP A 471 12.79 -11.77 -14.94
C TRP A 471 11.41 -11.26 -15.39
N GLN A 472 10.65 -12.10 -16.07
CA GLN A 472 9.29 -11.81 -16.54
C GLN A 472 8.30 -12.82 -15.97
N ALA A 473 7.13 -12.35 -15.54
CA ALA A 473 6.09 -13.19 -14.98
C ALA A 473 5.63 -14.25 -15.98
N SER A 474 5.30 -15.44 -15.49
CA SER A 474 4.89 -16.57 -16.34
C SER A 474 3.52 -16.41 -17.01
N ASN A 475 2.76 -15.38 -16.61
CA ASN A 475 1.35 -15.20 -16.98
C ASN A 475 1.01 -13.77 -17.45
N SER A 476 2.01 -12.89 -17.61
CA SER A 476 1.82 -11.50 -18.05
C SER A 476 3.17 -10.90 -18.49
N GLU A 477 3.14 -9.70 -19.08
CA GLU A 477 4.33 -8.92 -19.42
C GLU A 477 5.02 -8.27 -18.21
N LEU A 478 4.52 -8.51 -16.99
CA LEU A 478 5.06 -7.90 -15.77
C LEU A 478 6.49 -8.39 -15.49
N ARG A 479 7.45 -7.46 -15.34
CA ARG A 479 8.84 -7.82 -15.03
C ARG A 479 9.23 -7.52 -13.59
N LEU A 480 10.24 -8.26 -13.12
CA LEU A 480 10.93 -8.09 -11.85
C LEU A 480 12.41 -7.89 -12.13
N ALA A 481 13.03 -6.87 -11.53
CA ALA A 481 14.46 -6.59 -11.68
C ALA A 481 15.14 -6.45 -10.32
N ALA A 482 16.42 -6.84 -10.26
CA ALA A 482 17.24 -6.58 -9.09
C ALA A 482 17.70 -5.13 -9.03
N ILE A 483 17.83 -4.61 -7.83
CA ILE A 483 18.53 -3.35 -7.55
C ILE A 483 19.94 -3.73 -7.11
N VAL A 484 20.92 -3.44 -7.96
CA VAL A 484 22.32 -3.81 -7.74
C VAL A 484 23.10 -2.57 -7.35
N LYS A 485 23.87 -2.67 -6.26
CA LYS A 485 24.81 -1.65 -5.81
C LYS A 485 26.16 -2.32 -5.56
N ASP A 486 27.24 -1.76 -6.11
CA ASP A 486 28.60 -2.28 -5.95
C ASP A 486 28.72 -3.77 -6.31
N GLY A 487 28.00 -4.21 -7.34
CA GLY A 487 27.98 -5.61 -7.81
C GLY A 487 27.11 -6.57 -6.99
N ALA A 488 26.46 -6.11 -5.91
CA ALA A 488 25.61 -6.93 -5.05
C ALA A 488 24.12 -6.50 -5.10
N PRO A 489 23.17 -7.44 -5.12
CA PRO A 489 21.76 -7.11 -5.07
C PRO A 489 21.36 -6.62 -3.67
N VAL A 490 20.96 -5.36 -3.55
CA VAL A 490 20.47 -4.74 -2.31
C VAL A 490 18.95 -4.76 -2.17
N GLY A 491 18.25 -5.06 -3.27
CA GLY A 491 16.80 -5.02 -3.34
C GLY A 491 16.27 -5.59 -4.66
N PHE A 492 14.95 -5.53 -4.83
CA PHE A 492 14.29 -5.77 -6.10
C PHE A 492 13.11 -4.81 -6.28
N ALA A 493 12.63 -4.71 -7.50
CA ALA A 493 11.41 -3.99 -7.84
C ALA A 493 10.59 -4.80 -8.86
N VAL A 494 9.31 -4.45 -9.00
CA VAL A 494 8.40 -5.04 -9.97
C VAL A 494 7.75 -3.90 -10.75
N ASP A 495 7.60 -4.04 -12.07
CA ASP A 495 7.16 -2.99 -12.99
C ASP A 495 5.97 -2.16 -12.45
N SER A 496 4.96 -2.84 -11.89
CA SER A 496 3.73 -2.23 -11.38
C SER A 496 3.89 -1.28 -10.19
N SER A 497 5.04 -1.29 -9.52
CA SER A 497 5.32 -0.43 -8.35
C SER A 497 6.70 0.23 -8.38
N SER A 498 7.61 -0.24 -9.24
CA SER A 498 8.98 0.26 -9.38
C SER A 498 9.14 1.78 -9.52
N PRO A 499 8.19 2.55 -10.11
CA PRO A 499 8.31 4.00 -10.17
C PRO A 499 8.30 4.68 -8.79
N PHE A 500 7.56 4.14 -7.82
CA PHE A 500 7.28 4.83 -6.55
C PHE A 500 7.48 3.94 -5.31
N ASN A 501 7.91 2.69 -5.49
CA ASN A 501 8.18 1.77 -4.40
C ASN A 501 9.16 0.66 -4.80
N VAL A 502 9.97 0.21 -3.85
CA VAL A 502 10.91 -0.90 -4.03
C VAL A 502 10.97 -1.79 -2.80
N PHE A 503 11.54 -2.98 -2.94
CA PHE A 503 11.77 -3.91 -1.85
C PHE A 503 13.26 -3.99 -1.52
N LEU A 504 13.64 -3.60 -0.31
CA LEU A 504 15.03 -3.60 0.16
C LEU A 504 15.29 -4.79 1.07
N ARG A 505 16.51 -5.36 1.05
CA ARG A 505 16.84 -6.45 1.97
C ARG A 505 16.66 -6.01 3.41
N ALA A 506 16.01 -6.84 4.22
CA ALA A 506 15.92 -6.62 5.65
C ALA A 506 17.30 -6.81 6.30
N GLU A 507 17.63 -5.93 7.23
CA GLU A 507 18.83 -6.02 8.05
C GLU A 507 18.74 -7.24 8.98
N GLY A 508 19.89 -7.87 9.24
CA GLY A 508 19.96 -9.14 9.97
C GLY A 508 19.23 -9.10 11.31
N TYR A 509 19.37 -8.02 12.09
CA TYR A 509 18.75 -7.88 13.41
C TYR A 509 17.22 -7.86 13.39
N ARG A 510 16.58 -7.59 12.24
CA ARG A 510 15.11 -7.55 12.10
C ARG A 510 14.58 -8.51 11.04
N SER A 511 15.42 -9.44 10.55
CA SER A 511 15.00 -10.42 9.56
C SER A 511 13.95 -11.38 10.13
N ALA A 512 12.85 -11.54 9.41
CA ALA A 512 11.80 -12.50 9.73
C ALA A 512 12.29 -13.96 9.73
N LEU A 513 13.41 -14.27 9.07
CA LEU A 513 13.98 -15.62 8.97
C LEU A 513 14.19 -16.26 10.35
N TRP A 514 14.85 -15.55 11.26
CA TRP A 514 15.14 -16.06 12.60
C TRP A 514 14.14 -15.52 13.63
N LEU A 515 13.65 -14.29 13.43
CA LEU A 515 12.81 -13.63 14.42
C LEU A 515 11.42 -14.27 14.51
N LYS A 516 10.83 -14.72 13.39
CA LYS A 516 9.51 -15.40 13.44
C LYS A 516 9.59 -16.74 14.18
N PRO A 517 10.50 -17.68 13.85
CA PRO A 517 10.65 -18.91 14.63
C PRO A 517 10.99 -18.67 16.10
N ALA A 518 11.90 -17.73 16.40
CA ALA A 518 12.25 -17.39 17.77
C ALA A 518 11.04 -16.85 18.54
N LEU A 519 10.25 -15.96 17.93
CA LEU A 519 9.03 -15.41 18.52
C LEU A 519 7.97 -16.49 18.72
N THR A 520 7.77 -17.39 17.76
CA THR A 520 6.86 -18.54 17.91
C THR A 520 7.27 -19.42 19.09
N GLY A 521 8.55 -19.76 19.20
CA GLY A 521 9.08 -20.53 20.33
C GLY A 521 8.91 -19.79 21.67
N ALA A 522 9.19 -18.48 21.70
CA ALA A 522 9.03 -17.64 22.88
C ALA A 522 7.57 -17.59 23.35
N VAL A 523 6.63 -17.33 22.43
CA VAL A 523 5.20 -17.33 22.72
C VAL A 523 4.74 -18.69 23.23
N ALA A 524 5.20 -19.80 22.65
CA ALA A 524 4.86 -21.14 23.11
C ALA A 524 5.37 -21.40 24.54
N VAL A 525 6.62 -21.07 24.86
CA VAL A 525 7.19 -21.24 26.22
C VAL A 525 6.44 -20.38 27.25
N LEU A 526 6.13 -19.13 26.92
CA LEU A 526 5.37 -18.22 27.77
C LEU A 526 3.94 -18.72 27.98
N ALA A 527 3.26 -19.17 26.91
CA ALA A 527 1.89 -19.66 26.97
C ALA A 527 1.79 -20.95 27.78
N LEU A 528 2.68 -21.91 27.54
CA LEU A 528 2.76 -23.14 28.34
C LEU A 528 2.99 -22.82 29.81
N SER A 529 3.88 -21.87 30.10
CA SER A 529 4.16 -21.39 31.46
C SER A 529 2.97 -20.69 32.12
N ALA A 530 2.23 -19.89 31.36
CA ALA A 530 1.05 -19.15 31.82
C ALA A 530 -0.13 -20.09 32.09
N LEU A 531 -0.37 -21.06 31.21
CA LEU A 531 -1.48 -22.02 31.29
C LEU A 531 -1.21 -23.16 32.29
N ALA A 532 0.03 -23.64 32.40
CA ALA A 532 0.38 -24.67 33.37
C ALA A 532 0.20 -24.18 34.82
N TRP A 533 0.25 -22.87 35.07
CA TRP A 533 0.14 -22.32 36.41
C TRP A 533 -1.23 -22.56 37.08
N PRO A 534 -2.37 -22.14 36.50
CA PRO A 534 -3.70 -22.42 37.06
C PRO A 534 -4.00 -23.93 37.06
N ILE A 535 -3.59 -24.68 36.04
CA ILE A 535 -3.77 -26.14 35.97
C ILE A 535 -3.04 -26.81 37.15
N ALA A 536 -1.77 -26.49 37.36
CA ALA A 536 -1.01 -27.05 38.46
C ALA A 536 -1.56 -26.63 39.83
N ALA A 537 -2.12 -25.42 39.94
CA ALA A 537 -2.80 -24.99 41.17
C ALA A 537 -4.07 -25.80 41.43
N PHE A 538 -4.88 -26.05 40.41
CA PHE A 538 -6.08 -26.89 40.50
C PHE A 538 -5.73 -28.34 40.87
N VAL A 539 -4.76 -28.95 40.20
CA VAL A 539 -4.29 -30.32 40.49
C VAL A 539 -3.77 -30.42 41.92
N ARG A 540 -2.94 -29.47 42.37
CA ARG A 540 -2.46 -29.44 43.76
C ARG A 540 -3.60 -29.36 44.77
N ARG A 541 -4.60 -28.51 44.51
CA ARG A 541 -5.79 -28.38 45.36
C ARG A 541 -6.58 -29.68 45.41
N ARG A 542 -6.80 -30.34 44.26
CA ARG A 542 -7.52 -31.62 44.17
C ARG A 542 -6.84 -32.75 44.95
N HIS A 543 -5.51 -32.76 44.99
CA HIS A 543 -4.73 -33.80 45.67
C HIS A 543 -4.18 -33.39 47.04
N GLY A 544 -4.66 -32.27 47.63
CA GLY A 544 -4.22 -31.83 48.97
C GLY A 544 -2.73 -31.50 49.09
N ARG A 545 -2.04 -31.17 47.98
CA ARG A 545 -0.61 -30.88 47.96
C ARG A 545 -0.33 -29.39 48.10
N VAL A 546 0.63 -29.02 48.95
CA VAL A 546 1.14 -27.64 49.08
C VAL A 546 2.56 -27.50 48.54
N LEU A 547 2.90 -26.31 48.03
CA LEU A 547 4.29 -26.00 47.62
C LEU A 547 5.08 -25.64 48.88
N GLY A 548 5.88 -26.57 49.40
CA GLY A 548 6.77 -26.33 50.55
C GLY A 548 8.02 -25.49 50.22
N TRP A 549 7.92 -24.52 49.31
CA TRP A 549 9.04 -23.66 48.92
C TRP A 549 9.14 -22.45 49.84
N PRO A 550 10.34 -21.90 50.06
CA PRO A 550 10.52 -20.64 50.77
C PRO A 550 9.67 -19.51 50.17
N ARG A 551 9.19 -18.58 51.00
CA ARG A 551 8.34 -17.46 50.58
C ARG A 551 8.93 -16.70 49.39
N ARG A 552 10.24 -16.48 49.40
CA ARG A 552 11.01 -15.81 48.34
C ARG A 552 10.93 -16.55 47.00
N THR A 553 11.19 -17.85 46.99
CA THR A 553 11.11 -18.72 45.80
C THR A 553 9.68 -18.82 45.28
N LEU A 554 8.69 -18.91 46.17
CA LEU A 554 7.28 -18.94 45.81
C LEU A 554 6.84 -17.62 45.15
N LEU A 555 7.32 -16.47 45.65
CA LEU A 555 7.05 -15.17 45.08
C LEU A 555 7.68 -15.03 43.69
N ALA A 556 8.96 -15.37 43.52
CA ALA A 556 9.64 -15.34 42.23
C ALA A 556 8.92 -16.22 41.19
N TYR A 557 8.53 -17.43 41.58
CA TYR A 557 7.73 -18.32 40.74
C TYR A 557 6.41 -17.66 40.32
N ARG A 558 5.60 -17.18 41.27
CA ARG A 558 4.28 -16.58 40.97
C ARG A 558 4.39 -15.33 40.10
N LEU A 559 5.33 -14.43 40.40
CA LEU A 559 5.57 -13.24 39.60
C LEU A 559 5.97 -13.59 38.18
N SER A 560 6.84 -14.59 37.97
CA SER A 560 7.20 -15.04 36.62
C SER A 560 5.98 -15.55 35.84
N ARG A 561 5.02 -16.22 36.49
CA ARG A 561 3.81 -16.72 35.82
C ARG A 561 2.82 -15.62 35.49
N PHE A 562 2.65 -14.65 36.39
CA PHE A 562 1.86 -13.46 36.11
C PHE A 562 2.46 -12.65 34.96
N ALA A 563 3.79 -12.49 34.97
CA ALA A 563 4.49 -11.79 33.90
C ALA A 563 4.34 -12.50 32.55
N CYS A 564 4.31 -13.84 32.50
CA CYS A 564 4.02 -14.57 31.26
C CYS A 564 2.64 -14.19 30.68
N TRP A 565 1.60 -14.16 31.51
CA TRP A 565 0.27 -13.70 31.08
C TRP A 565 0.31 -12.27 30.56
N PHE A 566 0.93 -11.37 31.33
CA PHE A 566 0.98 -9.95 30.97
C PHE A 566 1.75 -9.71 29.66
N MET A 567 2.91 -10.35 29.49
CA MET A 567 3.70 -10.28 28.27
C MET A 567 2.96 -10.79 27.03
N LEU A 568 2.05 -11.76 27.16
CA LEU A 568 1.22 -12.24 26.06
C LEU A 568 0.00 -11.33 25.79
N LEU A 569 -0.57 -10.75 26.85
CA LEU A 569 -1.75 -9.89 26.74
C LEU A 569 -1.45 -8.54 26.09
N VAL A 570 -0.28 -7.96 26.33
CA VAL A 570 0.09 -6.65 25.77
C VAL A 570 0.09 -6.63 24.24
N PRO A 571 0.84 -7.50 23.51
CA PRO A 571 0.78 -7.53 22.06
C PRO A 571 -0.59 -7.92 21.53
N ALA A 572 -1.34 -8.79 22.23
CA ALA A 572 -2.71 -9.12 21.85
C ALA A 572 -3.65 -7.89 21.94
N ALA A 573 -3.52 -7.08 23.00
CA ALA A 573 -4.26 -5.83 23.16
C ALA A 573 -3.87 -4.81 22.10
N ALA A 574 -2.58 -4.66 21.80
CA ALA A 574 -2.11 -3.78 20.73
C ALA A 574 -2.68 -4.19 19.36
N MET A 575 -2.67 -5.49 19.02
CA MET A 575 -3.30 -5.99 17.80
C MET A 575 -4.81 -5.74 17.77
N ALA A 576 -5.50 -5.92 18.91
CA ALA A 576 -6.94 -5.67 19.00
C ALA A 576 -7.27 -4.18 18.78
N VAL A 577 -6.50 -3.27 19.40
CA VAL A 577 -6.64 -1.82 19.22
C VAL A 577 -6.40 -1.43 17.76
N MET A 578 -5.32 -1.93 17.15
CA MET A 578 -5.01 -1.63 15.75
C MET A 578 -6.03 -2.21 14.77
N THR A 579 -6.55 -3.42 15.04
CA THR A 579 -7.62 -4.03 14.24
C THR A 579 -8.91 -3.23 14.35
N TRP A 580 -9.29 -2.81 15.56
CA TRP A 580 -10.46 -1.98 15.80
C TRP A 580 -10.34 -0.60 15.13
N ALA A 581 -9.15 0.02 15.17
CA ALA A 581 -8.91 1.29 14.54
C ALA A 581 -8.85 1.18 12.99
N SER A 582 -8.31 0.09 12.45
CA SER A 582 -8.24 -0.13 10.99
C SER A 582 -9.60 -0.52 10.37
N ALA A 583 -10.60 -0.88 11.18
CA ALA A 583 -11.96 -1.11 10.70
C ALA A 583 -12.63 0.18 10.21
N ASP A 584 -12.15 1.34 10.66
CA ASP A 584 -12.59 2.67 10.28
C ASP A 584 -11.44 3.63 10.59
N PHE A 585 -10.63 3.97 9.58
CA PHE A 585 -9.40 4.72 9.83
C PHE A 585 -9.68 6.18 10.18
N ALA A 586 -10.93 6.66 10.16
CA ALA A 586 -11.28 7.93 10.80
C ALA A 586 -11.08 7.88 12.34
N ARG A 587 -10.89 6.68 12.91
CA ARG A 587 -10.48 6.47 14.31
C ARG A 587 -8.98 6.65 14.53
N LEU A 588 -8.18 6.68 13.46
CA LEU A 588 -6.74 6.93 13.56
C LEU A 588 -6.51 8.44 13.64
N ASP A 589 -6.86 9.01 14.79
CA ASP A 589 -6.60 10.39 15.16
C ASP A 589 -6.14 10.46 16.63
N ASP A 590 -6.06 11.65 17.20
CA ASP A 590 -5.61 11.85 18.58
C ASP A 590 -6.48 11.18 19.64
N ARG A 591 -7.73 10.84 19.34
CA ARG A 591 -8.60 10.14 20.30
C ARG A 591 -8.03 8.76 20.62
N LEU A 592 -7.19 8.21 19.74
CA LEU A 592 -6.48 6.95 19.95
C LEU A 592 -5.15 7.13 20.73
N ASP A 593 -4.62 8.34 20.85
CA ASP A 593 -3.32 8.59 21.50
C ASP A 593 -3.27 8.08 22.95
N PRO A 594 -4.27 8.30 23.82
CA PRO A 594 -4.23 7.76 25.19
C PRO A 594 -4.13 6.23 25.23
N ALA A 595 -4.77 5.53 24.28
CA ALA A 595 -4.70 4.08 24.18
C ALA A 595 -3.30 3.63 23.71
N VAL A 596 -2.70 4.32 22.74
CA VAL A 596 -1.34 4.05 22.26
C VAL A 596 -0.31 4.31 23.37
N ILE A 597 -0.43 5.41 24.11
CA ILE A 597 0.41 5.72 25.27
C ILE A 597 0.25 4.64 26.35
N GLY A 598 -0.99 4.26 26.66
CA GLY A 598 -1.29 3.20 27.63
C GLY A 598 -0.67 1.86 27.24
N LEU A 599 -0.75 1.48 25.96
CA LEU A 599 -0.07 0.30 25.41
C LEU A 599 1.45 0.43 25.50
N GLY A 600 2.01 1.62 25.26
CA GLY A 600 3.43 1.92 25.45
C GLY A 600 3.89 1.66 26.89
N ILE A 601 3.19 2.24 27.86
CA ILE A 601 3.46 2.03 29.29
C ILE A 601 3.33 0.55 29.66
N ALA A 602 2.24 -0.10 29.24
CA ALA A 602 2.03 -1.52 29.49
C ALA A 602 3.14 -2.39 28.89
N THR A 603 3.65 -2.04 27.71
CA THR A 603 4.77 -2.70 27.05
C THR A 603 6.06 -2.55 27.84
N VAL A 604 6.39 -1.35 28.30
CA VAL A 604 7.58 -1.13 29.13
C VAL A 604 7.49 -1.93 30.43
N ILE A 605 6.34 -1.94 31.10
CA ILE A 605 6.11 -2.75 32.31
C ILE A 605 6.24 -4.24 32.00
N ALA A 606 5.71 -4.70 30.87
CA ALA A 606 5.80 -6.10 30.46
C ALA A 606 7.24 -6.54 30.17
N ILE A 607 8.03 -5.67 29.54
CA ILE A 607 9.46 -5.93 29.27
C ILE A 607 10.24 -6.00 30.58
N VAL A 608 10.17 -4.94 31.40
CA VAL A 608 10.96 -4.84 32.65
C VAL A 608 10.52 -5.90 33.65
N GLY A 609 9.21 -6.03 33.89
CA GLY A 609 8.64 -7.02 34.80
C GLY A 609 8.80 -8.45 34.29
N GLY A 610 8.67 -8.68 32.98
CA GLY A 610 8.90 -9.96 32.31
C GLY A 610 10.31 -10.48 32.48
N ILE A 611 11.30 -9.69 32.06
CA ILE A 611 12.71 -10.07 32.16
C ILE A 611 13.12 -10.19 33.64
N GLY A 612 12.79 -9.18 34.46
CA GLY A 612 13.16 -9.18 35.88
C GLY A 612 12.60 -10.37 36.66
N SER A 613 11.32 -10.69 36.49
CA SER A 613 10.68 -11.79 37.22
C SER A 613 11.13 -13.17 36.74
N THR A 614 11.37 -13.36 35.44
CA THR A 614 11.85 -14.63 34.88
C THR A 614 13.32 -14.87 35.23
N ALA A 615 14.16 -13.83 35.22
CA ALA A 615 15.54 -13.90 35.70
C ALA A 615 15.61 -14.24 37.18
N TRP A 616 14.78 -13.58 38.02
CA TRP A 616 14.70 -13.91 39.43
C TRP A 616 14.25 -15.36 39.66
N ASN A 617 13.23 -15.82 38.93
CA ASN A 617 12.78 -17.21 39.00
C ASN A 617 13.89 -18.21 38.63
N LEU A 618 14.74 -17.90 37.63
CA LEU A 618 15.90 -18.73 37.28
C LEU A 618 16.91 -18.80 38.44
N VAL A 619 17.29 -17.65 39.00
CA VAL A 619 18.23 -17.58 40.14
C VAL A 619 17.72 -18.40 41.32
N GLU A 620 16.44 -18.25 41.69
CA GLU A 620 15.84 -19.03 42.80
C GLU A 620 15.76 -20.52 42.47
N THR A 621 15.48 -20.88 41.22
CA THR A 621 15.43 -22.29 40.79
C THR A 621 16.80 -22.96 40.89
N VAL A 622 17.87 -22.25 40.55
CA VAL A 622 19.26 -22.72 40.70
C VAL A 622 19.66 -22.80 42.17
N ARG A 623 19.41 -21.74 42.95
CA ARG A 623 19.75 -21.70 44.40
C ARG A 623 19.03 -22.77 45.21
N ALA A 624 17.77 -23.06 44.88
CA ALA A 624 17.00 -24.12 45.53
C ALA A 624 17.42 -25.54 45.12
N GLY A 625 18.49 -25.71 44.32
CA GLY A 625 19.00 -27.01 43.94
C GLY A 625 18.05 -27.85 43.09
N ARG A 626 17.04 -27.24 42.45
CA ARG A 626 15.98 -27.97 41.72
C ARG A 626 16.56 -28.81 40.58
N GLY A 627 15.87 -29.88 40.19
CA GLY A 627 16.31 -30.79 39.14
C GLY A 627 16.58 -30.09 37.79
N TRP A 628 17.39 -30.73 36.93
CA TRP A 628 17.89 -30.16 35.69
C TRP A 628 16.77 -29.62 34.77
N LEU A 629 15.65 -30.32 34.65
CA LEU A 629 14.48 -29.88 33.86
C LEU A 629 13.91 -28.55 34.35
N ALA A 630 13.87 -28.33 35.67
CA ALA A 630 13.36 -27.07 36.23
C ALA A 630 14.30 -25.90 35.90
N ARG A 631 15.61 -26.11 35.97
CA ARG A 631 16.63 -25.11 35.61
C ARG A 631 16.57 -24.79 34.12
N LEU A 632 16.49 -25.82 33.27
CA LEU A 632 16.33 -25.67 31.83
C LEU A 632 15.07 -24.88 31.49
N TRP A 633 13.91 -25.23 32.06
CA TRP A 633 12.66 -24.52 31.79
C TRP A 633 12.70 -23.06 32.28
N ALA A 634 13.32 -22.80 33.44
CA ALA A 634 13.49 -21.43 33.92
C ALA A 634 14.42 -20.60 33.02
N ALA A 635 15.45 -21.21 32.45
CA ALA A 635 16.33 -20.56 31.48
C ALA A 635 15.60 -20.29 30.16
N LEU A 636 14.86 -21.27 29.62
CA LEU A 636 14.01 -21.10 28.44
C LEU A 636 12.98 -19.99 28.63
N LEU A 637 12.42 -19.86 29.84
CA LEU A 637 11.45 -18.82 30.14
C LEU A 637 12.06 -17.41 30.09
N LEU A 638 13.28 -17.24 30.63
CA LEU A 638 14.01 -15.99 30.54
C LEU A 638 14.37 -15.65 29.09
N ILE A 639 14.86 -16.64 28.33
CA ILE A 639 15.17 -16.46 26.89
C ILE A 639 13.90 -16.04 26.13
N ALA A 640 12.78 -16.72 26.37
CA ALA A 640 11.50 -16.38 25.76
C ALA A 640 11.05 -14.96 26.09
N ALA A 641 11.20 -14.52 27.36
CA ALA A 641 10.90 -13.16 27.76
C ALA A 641 11.81 -12.14 27.03
N CYS A 642 13.11 -12.39 26.93
CA CYS A 642 14.03 -11.52 26.19
C CYS A 642 13.71 -11.44 24.69
N VAL A 643 13.39 -12.56 24.04
CA VAL A 643 13.02 -12.61 22.61
C VAL A 643 11.73 -11.82 22.35
N LEU A 644 10.70 -12.02 23.17
CA LEU A 644 9.46 -11.28 23.03
C LEU A 644 9.67 -9.79 23.31
N ALA A 645 10.42 -9.43 24.35
CA ALA A 645 10.76 -8.03 24.63
C ALA A 645 11.48 -7.37 23.45
N TYR A 646 12.44 -8.07 22.86
CA TYR A 646 13.15 -7.61 21.66
C TYR A 646 12.18 -7.36 20.49
N ALA A 647 11.26 -8.29 20.22
CA ALA A 647 10.25 -8.12 19.19
C ALA A 647 9.32 -6.93 19.45
N LEU A 648 8.87 -6.73 20.70
CA LEU A 648 8.01 -5.60 21.09
C LEU A 648 8.69 -4.25 20.86
N VAL A 649 9.99 -4.13 21.17
CA VAL A 649 10.79 -2.93 20.89
C VAL A 649 10.92 -2.71 19.39
N LEU A 650 11.26 -3.75 18.63
CA LEU A 650 11.40 -3.65 17.19
C LEU A 650 10.07 -3.34 16.47
N MET A 651 8.93 -3.70 17.05
CA MET A 651 7.60 -3.35 16.54
C MET A 651 7.15 -1.95 16.97
N GLY A 652 7.97 -1.22 17.73
CA GLY A 652 7.66 0.12 18.21
C GLY A 652 6.55 0.18 19.27
N LEU A 653 6.19 -0.95 19.89
CA LEU A 653 5.19 -0.96 20.98
C LEU A 653 5.71 -0.30 22.25
N ALA A 654 7.03 -0.12 22.39
CA ALA A 654 7.66 0.64 23.46
C ALA A 654 8.06 2.07 23.02
N ASP A 655 7.72 2.47 21.79
CA ASP A 655 7.96 3.79 21.24
C ASP A 655 6.73 4.68 21.45
N PHE A 656 6.93 5.84 22.09
CA PHE A 656 5.86 6.79 22.41
C PHE A 656 5.62 7.80 21.28
N ALA A 657 6.31 7.66 20.14
CA ALA A 657 5.99 8.42 18.95
C ALA A 657 4.53 8.17 18.54
N LEU A 658 3.75 9.25 18.52
CA LEU A 658 2.34 9.17 18.16
C LEU A 658 2.14 9.15 16.65
N ASN A 659 3.20 9.28 15.84
CA ASN A 659 3.23 9.26 14.37
C ASN A 659 3.02 7.85 13.77
N TYR A 660 1.90 7.20 14.10
CA TYR A 660 1.52 5.91 13.52
C TYR A 660 0.72 6.02 12.23
#